data_AF-A0A6N4T3T7-F1
#
_entry.id   AF-A0A6N4T3T7-F1
#
_cell.length_a   1.000
_cell.length_b   1.000
_cell.length_c   1.000
_cell.angle_alpha   90.00
_cell.angle_beta   90.00
_cell.angle_gamma   90.00
#
_symmetry.space_group_name_H-M   'P 1'
#
loop_
_entity.id
_entity.type
_entity.pdbx_description
1 polymer ?
#
loop_
_entity_poly.entity_id
_entity_poly.type
_entity_poly.pdbx_seq_one_letter_code
_entity_poly.pdbx_strand_id
1 'polypeptide(L)'
;MKHSLSKHVSLSNLSVCIFTACASIPALAPASSATPSNAVNTASTSWPAKNRPVLLTGEVIAKDSQAILVPPSNSSPVVLRNFVAEGSQVKKGDLVLRIETPNASNLEQLEISMQQTRAKADAELAKLEVTALDAEKNLLTAKAALAKSLVDAALPKTQIAALEFDKYQAEKERSERDLQVKQLAFDDAYASINRKKSDADLELKKQEININYLKTQLTRSEVRASQDGYVVHGYSNWRSERLEEGSSAFPGNTAGQVIGSGQMEVRAWALEADRIYLKEGQTVGLKFDALPGTEVMANIDSISNAPEEHNIWGYGRYFRVDIKLPAQSNLKLMPGMSVLIEPAQASKKNSEKPASQSKELTLEGEIQSRSITSIGPPSIPYIWQYTLAQIAPEGSAVKTGDMLAMFQAAEVPNQLASQKSQLNEKLRALEKLKLEQTEAEKAADLAVAEAQSNAEKAARKATMPKELIRRVDYDKLVIEKSLNSDLAAMSLRMRTTQARARKAEKTGLETEIAMLQGKIDVLNKGQKALTVTASKPGMMIYKSNFEGEKFAAGSQVWMGLSIASVADPDKLFVSAKVPEAQSTTIKVGQSARITIPGANMTVPARVTGLGNVFHSKSSSQPIIVRDIELEFDQMPKGLKPGAAVQAILASSGIETAKTGTAKK
;
A
#
# COMPACT_ATOMS: atom_id res chain seq x y z
N MET A 1 -23.67 -47.10 14.80
CA MET A 1 -24.41 -46.93 13.53
C MET A 1 -23.40 -46.82 12.40
N LYS A 2 -23.59 -47.63 11.36
CA LYS A 2 -22.70 -47.83 10.22
C LYS A 2 -22.91 -46.74 9.16
N HIS A 3 -21.84 -46.18 8.60
CA HIS A 3 -21.73 -45.68 7.22
C HIS A 3 -20.23 -45.56 6.90
N SER A 4 -19.61 -46.54 6.23
CA SER A 4 -19.47 -46.69 4.76
C SER A 4 -18.70 -45.53 4.11
N LEU A 5 -17.38 -45.69 3.99
CA LEU A 5 -16.51 -44.91 3.10
C LEU A 5 -15.85 -45.88 2.11
N SER A 6 -16.18 -45.67 0.84
CA SER A 6 -15.73 -46.44 -0.31
C SER A 6 -14.26 -46.15 -0.64
N LYS A 7 -13.48 -47.22 -0.84
CA LYS A 7 -12.17 -47.23 -1.49
C LYS A 7 -12.38 -47.32 -3.00
N HIS A 8 -11.60 -46.57 -3.77
CA HIS A 8 -10.82 -47.04 -4.93
C HIS A 8 -10.31 -45.84 -5.76
N VAL A 9 -9.00 -45.63 -5.81
CA VAL A 9 -8.33 -45.06 -6.99
C VAL A 9 -7.07 -45.87 -7.23
N SER A 10 -7.00 -46.43 -8.44
CA SER A 10 -5.98 -47.33 -8.96
C SER A 10 -4.77 -46.55 -9.49
N LEU A 11 -3.59 -47.14 -9.33
CA LEU A 11 -2.36 -46.80 -10.04
C LEU A 11 -2.38 -47.30 -11.50
N SER A 12 -1.37 -46.85 -12.25
CA SER A 12 -0.74 -47.38 -13.48
C SER A 12 -1.38 -47.06 -14.84
N ASN A 13 -0.71 -46.21 -15.63
CA ASN A 13 0.05 -46.61 -16.83
C ASN A 13 0.55 -45.38 -17.61
N LEU A 14 1.88 -45.19 -17.65
CA LEU A 14 2.55 -44.28 -18.58
C LEU A 14 3.10 -45.14 -19.72
N SER A 15 2.47 -45.06 -20.89
CA SER A 15 2.87 -45.79 -22.09
C SER A 15 3.80 -44.92 -22.93
N VAL A 16 5.00 -45.46 -23.19
CA VAL A 16 6.04 -44.92 -24.07
C VAL A 16 5.66 -45.26 -25.51
N CYS A 17 5.46 -44.26 -26.37
CA CYS A 17 5.32 -44.46 -27.81
C CYS A 17 6.63 -44.08 -28.51
N ILE A 18 7.35 -45.11 -28.96
CA ILE A 18 8.44 -45.06 -29.93
C ILE A 18 7.81 -45.15 -31.31
N PHE A 19 8.07 -44.19 -32.19
CA PHE A 19 7.78 -44.32 -33.63
C PHE A 19 9.10 -44.35 -34.41
N THR A 20 9.46 -45.56 -34.84
CA THR A 20 10.37 -45.86 -35.94
C THR A 20 9.57 -45.97 -37.24
N ALA A 21 9.97 -45.26 -38.28
CA ALA A 21 9.57 -45.51 -39.68
C ALA A 21 10.72 -45.01 -40.58
N CYS A 22 11.51 -45.93 -41.12
CA CYS A 22 11.40 -46.52 -42.46
C CYS A 22 12.15 -45.74 -43.53
N ALA A 23 13.29 -46.31 -43.93
CA ALA A 23 14.10 -45.95 -45.07
C ALA A 23 13.56 -46.54 -46.38
N SER A 24 13.71 -45.80 -47.48
CA SER A 24 13.88 -46.22 -48.89
C SER A 24 13.82 -44.92 -49.71
N ILE A 25 14.63 -44.64 -50.73
CA ILE A 25 14.70 -45.15 -52.12
C ILE A 25 15.94 -44.40 -52.77
N PRO A 26 16.45 -44.71 -53.99
CA PRO A 26 17.31 -45.78 -54.48
C PRO A 26 18.70 -45.29 -54.99
N ALA A 27 19.44 -46.19 -55.65
CA ALA A 27 20.80 -46.05 -56.16
C ALA A 27 20.92 -45.83 -57.70
N LEU A 28 22.11 -45.37 -58.12
CA LEU A 28 22.83 -45.46 -59.44
C LEU A 28 22.24 -44.75 -60.69
N ALA A 29 22.87 -43.70 -61.27
CA ALA A 29 24.09 -43.58 -62.12
C ALA A 29 23.77 -43.58 -63.65
N PRO A 30 24.63 -43.13 -64.62
CA PRO A 30 25.92 -42.40 -64.56
C PRO A 30 26.12 -41.21 -65.58
N ALA A 31 27.27 -40.54 -65.42
CA ALA A 31 28.15 -39.94 -66.45
C ALA A 31 27.68 -38.83 -67.43
N SER A 32 28.35 -37.68 -67.37
CA SER A 32 29.11 -37.20 -68.54
C SER A 32 30.28 -36.29 -68.12
N SER A 33 31.38 -36.47 -68.84
CA SER A 33 32.75 -35.98 -68.66
C SER A 33 32.96 -34.51 -69.04
N ALA A 34 33.82 -33.81 -68.30
CA ALA A 34 34.77 -32.84 -68.86
C ALA A 34 35.82 -32.43 -67.81
N THR A 35 37.04 -32.95 -67.94
CA THR A 35 38.28 -32.23 -67.58
C THR A 35 38.71 -31.43 -68.82
N PRO A 36 39.29 -30.23 -68.64
CA PRO A 36 40.74 -30.20 -68.58
C PRO A 36 41.30 -29.29 -67.48
N SER A 37 42.58 -29.55 -67.25
CA SER A 37 43.55 -28.92 -66.36
C SER A 37 43.48 -27.39 -66.28
N ASN A 38 43.71 -26.85 -65.08
CA ASN A 38 44.76 -25.87 -64.89
C ASN A 38 45.28 -25.95 -63.46
N ALA A 39 46.59 -26.14 -63.35
CA ALA A 39 47.33 -26.04 -62.10
C ALA A 39 47.27 -24.58 -61.61
N VAL A 40 46.83 -24.37 -60.37
CA VAL A 40 47.15 -23.15 -59.61
C VAL A 40 47.42 -23.54 -58.17
N ASN A 41 48.69 -23.41 -57.81
CA ASN A 41 49.28 -23.18 -56.49
C ASN A 41 48.45 -23.55 -55.25
N THR A 42 48.95 -24.56 -54.54
CA THR A 42 48.82 -24.70 -53.09
C THR A 42 49.34 -23.45 -52.38
N ALA A 43 48.45 -22.51 -52.11
CA ALA A 43 48.61 -21.53 -51.05
C ALA A 43 47.90 -22.08 -49.81
N SER A 44 48.68 -22.71 -48.93
CA SER A 44 48.29 -22.90 -47.53
C SER A 44 47.96 -21.54 -46.93
N THR A 45 46.69 -21.16 -46.99
CA THR A 45 46.20 -19.96 -46.32
C THR A 45 45.86 -20.39 -44.91
N SER A 46 46.85 -20.39 -44.02
CA SER A 46 46.56 -20.22 -42.60
C SER A 46 45.78 -18.91 -42.49
N TRP A 47 44.47 -18.99 -42.26
CA TRP A 47 43.71 -17.80 -41.88
C TRP A 47 44.40 -17.22 -40.66
N PRO A 48 44.97 -16.00 -40.72
CA PRO A 48 45.37 -15.35 -39.49
C PRO A 48 44.08 -15.18 -38.69
N ALA A 49 44.10 -15.57 -37.42
CA ALA A 49 43.07 -15.22 -36.45
C ALA A 49 43.02 -13.69 -36.36
N LYS A 50 42.31 -13.07 -37.30
CA LYS A 50 42.18 -11.62 -37.42
C LYS A 50 40.92 -11.25 -36.68
N ASN A 51 41.12 -10.63 -35.51
CA ASN A 51 40.17 -9.83 -34.75
C ASN A 51 39.02 -9.36 -35.64
N ARG A 52 37.90 -10.07 -35.59
CA ARG A 52 36.65 -9.56 -36.15
C ARG A 52 36.32 -8.32 -35.32
N PRO A 53 36.26 -7.11 -35.91
CA PRO A 53 35.86 -5.95 -35.16
C PRO A 53 34.38 -6.13 -34.81
N VAL A 54 34.10 -6.39 -33.54
CA VAL A 54 32.73 -6.52 -33.04
C VAL A 54 32.22 -5.13 -32.70
N LEU A 55 31.22 -4.68 -33.45
CA LEU A 55 30.48 -3.47 -33.16
C LEU A 55 29.32 -3.84 -32.26
N LEU A 56 29.18 -3.13 -31.14
CA LEU A 56 28.06 -3.30 -30.23
C LEU A 56 27.24 -2.02 -30.18
N THR A 57 25.94 -2.18 -30.08
CA THR A 57 25.04 -1.10 -29.67
C THR A 57 24.85 -1.21 -28.17
N GLY A 58 24.91 -0.08 -27.49
CA GLY A 58 24.63 0.03 -26.07
C GLY A 58 23.91 1.31 -25.72
N GLU A 59 23.61 1.44 -24.44
CA GLU A 59 23.00 2.61 -23.84
C GLU A 59 23.78 3.04 -22.59
N VAL A 60 23.74 4.33 -22.29
CA VAL A 60 24.22 4.87 -21.01
C VAL A 60 23.17 4.57 -19.95
N ILE A 61 23.57 3.95 -18.85
CA ILE A 61 22.69 3.74 -17.70
C ILE A 61 23.29 4.41 -16.46
N ALA A 62 22.43 4.89 -15.57
CA ALA A 62 22.85 5.25 -14.23
C ALA A 62 23.01 3.96 -13.41
N LYS A 63 24.18 3.74 -12.82
CA LYS A 63 24.46 2.55 -12.01
C LYS A 63 23.52 2.46 -10.80
N ASP A 64 23.17 3.60 -10.26
CA ASP A 64 22.16 3.81 -9.24
C ASP A 64 20.78 3.99 -9.89
N SER A 65 20.33 3.05 -10.72
CA SER A 65 18.94 3.02 -11.23
C SER A 65 18.10 2.03 -10.43
N GLN A 66 16.91 2.46 -10.01
CA GLN A 66 15.96 1.64 -9.26
C GLN A 66 14.72 1.39 -10.11
N ALA A 67 14.35 0.14 -10.32
CA ALA A 67 13.06 -0.19 -10.93
C ALA A 67 11.91 0.11 -9.94
N ILE A 68 10.89 0.83 -10.42
CA ILE A 68 9.62 1.05 -9.73
C ILE A 68 8.72 -0.12 -10.13
N LEU A 69 8.70 -1.16 -9.29
CA LEU A 69 7.83 -2.31 -9.51
C LEU A 69 6.44 -2.03 -8.95
N VAL A 70 5.40 -2.50 -9.64
CA VAL A 70 4.05 -2.51 -9.09
C VAL A 70 4.05 -3.43 -7.85
N PRO A 71 3.73 -2.91 -6.66
CA PRO A 71 3.71 -3.68 -5.44
C PRO A 71 2.86 -4.94 -5.50
N PRO A 72 3.19 -5.98 -4.72
CA PRO A 72 2.36 -7.17 -4.61
C PRO A 72 0.99 -6.82 -4.02
N SER A 73 -0.06 -7.38 -4.60
CA SER A 73 -1.44 -7.21 -4.15
C SER A 73 -2.21 -8.52 -4.24
N ASN A 74 -3.24 -8.65 -3.39
CA ASN A 74 -4.21 -9.75 -3.46
C ASN A 74 -5.27 -9.51 -4.55
N SER A 75 -5.30 -8.32 -5.16
CA SER A 75 -6.11 -7.99 -6.33
C SER A 75 -5.23 -7.78 -7.55
N SER A 76 -5.72 -8.17 -8.72
CA SER A 76 -5.04 -7.96 -10.00
C SER A 76 -6.08 -7.86 -11.12
N PRO A 77 -6.05 -6.81 -11.95
CA PRO A 77 -5.08 -5.71 -11.97
C PRO A 77 -5.30 -4.67 -10.85
N VAL A 78 -4.29 -3.85 -10.57
CA VAL A 78 -4.33 -2.77 -9.57
C VAL A 78 -4.28 -1.40 -10.23
N VAL A 79 -4.78 -0.38 -9.54
CA VAL A 79 -4.70 1.02 -10.00
C VAL A 79 -3.53 1.72 -9.30
N LEU A 80 -2.72 2.42 -10.09
CA LEU A 80 -1.60 3.22 -9.60
C LEU A 80 -2.11 4.53 -8.98
N ARG A 81 -1.63 4.87 -7.78
CA ARG A 81 -1.99 6.05 -6.99
C ARG A 81 -0.75 6.76 -6.50
N ASN A 82 -0.82 8.08 -6.34
CA ASN A 82 0.33 8.86 -5.88
C ASN A 82 1.59 8.52 -6.70
N PHE A 83 1.42 8.26 -7.99
CA PHE A 83 2.53 7.98 -8.88
C PHE A 83 3.15 9.32 -9.27
N VAL A 84 4.37 9.57 -8.78
CA VAL A 84 5.08 10.82 -9.05
C VAL A 84 5.18 11.04 -10.55
N ALA A 85 4.86 12.26 -11.02
CA ALA A 85 4.83 12.60 -12.43
C ALA A 85 6.17 12.35 -13.12
N GLU A 86 6.12 11.96 -14.39
CA GLU A 86 7.30 11.73 -15.22
C GLU A 86 8.22 12.97 -15.24
N GLY A 87 9.53 12.72 -15.22
CA GLY A 87 10.57 13.75 -15.20
C GLY A 87 10.78 14.43 -13.84
N SER A 88 9.93 14.17 -12.84
CA SER A 88 10.05 14.78 -11.51
C SER A 88 11.26 14.26 -10.74
N GLN A 89 11.90 15.15 -9.98
CA GLN A 89 12.99 14.79 -9.07
C GLN A 89 12.45 14.25 -7.76
N VAL A 90 12.98 13.12 -7.31
CA VAL A 90 12.69 12.50 -6.02
C VAL A 90 13.96 12.34 -5.20
N LYS A 91 13.83 12.43 -3.88
CA LYS A 91 14.90 12.14 -2.93
C LYS A 91 14.71 10.76 -2.33
N LYS A 92 15.79 10.19 -1.82
CA LYS A 92 15.78 8.95 -1.04
C LYS A 92 14.75 9.03 0.10
N GLY A 93 13.83 8.08 0.11
CA GLY A 93 12.74 7.95 1.09
C GLY A 93 11.39 8.51 0.61
N ASP A 94 11.37 9.31 -0.45
CA ASP A 94 10.14 9.87 -0.99
C ASP A 94 9.21 8.76 -1.52
N LEU A 95 7.89 8.95 -1.35
CA LEU A 95 6.89 8.06 -1.91
C LEU A 95 6.82 8.28 -3.42
N VAL A 96 7.16 7.25 -4.19
CA VAL A 96 7.20 7.32 -5.66
C VAL A 96 5.94 6.76 -6.26
N LEU A 97 5.45 5.65 -5.73
CA LEU A 97 4.25 4.97 -6.20
C LEU A 97 3.53 4.33 -5.02
N ARG A 98 2.21 4.46 -4.97
CA ARG A 98 1.35 3.64 -4.11
C ARG A 98 0.34 2.92 -4.99
N ILE A 99 -0.12 1.74 -4.59
CA ILE A 99 -1.28 1.12 -5.25
C ILE A 99 -2.52 1.33 -4.41
N GLU A 100 -3.67 1.35 -5.07
CA GLU A 100 -4.93 1.31 -4.36
C GLU A 100 -5.07 -0.01 -3.58
N THR A 101 -5.27 0.10 -2.27
CA THR A 101 -5.57 -1.05 -1.43
C THR A 101 -6.89 -0.86 -0.70
N PRO A 102 -7.81 -1.84 -0.75
CA PRO A 102 -9.04 -1.80 0.04
C PRO A 102 -8.79 -1.90 1.57
N ASN A 103 -7.54 -2.10 1.98
CA ASN A 103 -7.17 -2.49 3.34
C ASN A 103 -7.13 -1.34 4.35
N ALA A 104 -7.10 -0.08 3.91
CA ALA A 104 -7.02 1.06 4.84
C ALA A 104 -8.30 1.20 5.69
N SER A 105 -9.48 1.04 5.09
CA SER A 105 -10.76 1.04 5.81
C SER A 105 -10.91 -0.18 6.71
N ASN A 106 -10.42 -1.36 6.28
CA ASN A 106 -10.41 -2.58 7.08
C ASN A 106 -9.50 -2.46 8.32
N LEU A 107 -8.37 -1.75 8.20
CA LEU A 107 -7.47 -1.50 9.31
C LEU A 107 -8.14 -0.65 10.38
N GLU A 108 -8.74 0.47 10.00
CA GLU A 108 -9.47 1.35 10.93
C GLU A 108 -10.60 0.59 11.65
N GLN A 109 -11.37 -0.23 10.92
CA GLN A 109 -12.42 -1.08 11.51
C GLN A 109 -11.87 -2.06 12.53
N LEU A 110 -10.73 -2.67 12.25
CA LEU A 110 -10.15 -3.67 13.12
C LEU A 110 -9.58 -3.02 14.39
N GLU A 111 -9.00 -1.82 14.28
CA GLU A 111 -8.57 -1.02 15.42
C GLU A 111 -9.77 -0.61 16.31
N ILE A 112 -10.86 -0.15 15.69
CA ILE A 112 -12.15 0.15 16.35
C ILE A 112 -12.71 -1.10 17.03
N SER A 113 -12.75 -2.23 16.32
CA SER A 113 -13.22 -3.52 16.85
C SER A 113 -12.37 -4.00 18.02
N MET A 114 -11.06 -3.77 17.99
CA MET A 114 -10.16 -4.13 19.09
C MET A 114 -10.42 -3.27 20.33
N GLN A 115 -10.66 -1.97 20.16
CA GLN A 115 -11.07 -1.11 21.26
C GLN A 115 -12.40 -1.58 21.87
N GLN A 116 -13.37 -1.98 21.04
CA GLN A 116 -14.65 -2.53 21.51
C GLN A 116 -14.47 -3.85 22.26
N THR A 117 -13.72 -4.81 21.70
CA THR A 117 -13.41 -6.10 22.34
C THR A 117 -12.75 -5.87 23.69
N ARG A 118 -11.79 -4.95 23.77
CA ARG A 118 -11.11 -4.60 25.02
C ARG A 118 -12.07 -4.05 26.07
N ALA A 119 -12.88 -3.05 25.71
CA ALA A 119 -13.81 -2.45 26.66
C ALA A 119 -14.88 -3.44 27.14
N LYS A 120 -15.35 -4.33 26.25
CA LYS A 120 -16.27 -5.42 26.60
C LYS A 120 -15.62 -6.45 27.53
N ALA A 121 -14.38 -6.86 27.25
CA ALA A 121 -13.63 -7.78 28.10
C ALA A 121 -13.41 -7.20 29.50
N ASP A 122 -13.03 -5.93 29.60
CA ASP A 122 -12.83 -5.23 30.88
C ASP A 122 -14.14 -5.18 31.70
N ALA A 123 -15.28 -4.88 31.06
CA ALA A 123 -16.58 -4.88 31.72
C ALA A 123 -17.01 -6.28 32.20
N GLU A 124 -16.84 -7.30 31.36
CA GLU A 124 -17.17 -8.69 31.71
C GLU A 124 -16.27 -9.24 32.83
N LEU A 125 -14.97 -8.93 32.80
CA LEU A 125 -14.03 -9.28 33.87
C LEU A 125 -14.41 -8.62 35.19
N ALA A 126 -14.69 -7.32 35.18
CA ALA A 126 -15.10 -6.60 36.39
C ALA A 126 -16.42 -7.14 36.97
N LYS A 127 -17.35 -7.61 36.11
CA LYS A 127 -18.57 -8.29 36.56
C LYS A 127 -18.27 -9.65 37.21
N LEU A 128 -17.36 -10.43 36.63
CA LEU A 128 -16.94 -11.71 37.21
C LEU A 128 -16.23 -11.51 38.56
N GLU A 129 -15.42 -10.45 38.72
CA GLU A 129 -14.80 -10.09 40.00
C GLU A 129 -15.86 -9.87 41.11
N VAL A 130 -16.97 -9.18 40.80
CA VAL A 130 -18.09 -9.02 41.73
C VAL A 130 -18.70 -10.38 42.10
N THR A 131 -18.93 -11.26 41.12
CA THR A 131 -19.51 -12.59 41.40
C THR A 131 -18.59 -13.49 42.24
N ALA A 132 -17.27 -13.39 42.05
CA ALA A 132 -16.31 -14.14 42.86
C ALA A 132 -16.27 -13.64 44.31
N LEU A 133 -16.37 -12.33 44.54
CA LEU A 133 -16.50 -11.79 45.88
C LEU A 133 -17.84 -12.18 46.54
N ASP A 134 -18.95 -12.23 45.82
CA ASP A 134 -20.20 -12.75 46.36
C ASP A 134 -20.08 -14.24 46.78
N ALA A 135 -19.38 -15.05 45.97
CA ALA A 135 -19.09 -16.44 46.31
C ALA A 135 -18.17 -16.55 47.55
N GLU A 136 -17.14 -15.69 47.66
CA GLU A 136 -16.26 -15.62 48.82
C GLU A 136 -17.02 -15.22 50.09
N LYS A 137 -17.93 -14.23 49.99
CA LYS A 137 -18.83 -13.85 51.09
C LYS A 137 -19.67 -15.03 51.55
N ASN A 138 -20.26 -15.78 50.62
CA ASN A 138 -21.06 -16.96 50.94
C ASN A 138 -20.21 -18.06 51.60
N LEU A 139 -19.00 -18.30 51.10
CA LEU A 139 -18.04 -19.22 51.72
C LEU A 139 -17.71 -18.81 53.15
N LEU A 140 -17.48 -17.52 53.40
CA LEU A 140 -17.20 -16.99 54.73
C LEU A 140 -18.38 -17.23 55.69
N THR A 141 -19.62 -17.01 55.25
CA THR A 141 -20.81 -17.32 56.06
C THR A 141 -20.97 -18.81 56.36
N ALA A 142 -20.69 -19.69 55.40
CA ALA A 142 -20.73 -21.13 55.61
C ALA A 142 -19.64 -21.63 56.58
N LYS A 143 -18.42 -21.05 56.51
CA LYS A 143 -17.35 -21.33 57.48
C LYS A 143 -17.77 -20.99 58.91
N ALA A 144 -18.39 -19.84 59.10
CA ALA A 144 -18.89 -19.43 60.41
C ALA A 144 -20.08 -20.28 60.88
N ALA A 145 -20.97 -20.70 59.97
CA ALA A 145 -22.06 -21.63 60.30
C ALA A 145 -21.53 -22.99 60.76
N LEU A 146 -20.54 -23.56 60.07
CA LEU A 146 -19.86 -24.78 60.49
C LEU A 146 -19.16 -24.61 61.84
N ALA A 147 -18.46 -23.49 62.05
CA ALA A 147 -17.83 -23.23 63.34
C ALA A 147 -18.86 -23.21 64.49
N LYS A 148 -20.05 -22.61 64.27
CA LYS A 148 -21.14 -22.62 65.27
C LYS A 148 -21.69 -24.03 65.51
N SER A 149 -21.93 -24.83 64.46
CA SER A 149 -22.43 -26.20 64.62
C SER A 149 -21.42 -27.15 65.25
N LEU A 150 -20.11 -26.92 65.05
CA LEU A 150 -19.05 -27.65 65.76
C LEU A 150 -19.06 -27.40 67.27
N VAL A 151 -19.35 -26.17 67.72
CA VAL A 151 -19.49 -25.86 69.16
C VAL A 151 -20.68 -26.62 69.75
N ASP A 152 -21.80 -26.70 69.04
CA ASP A 152 -22.98 -27.44 69.48
C ASP A 152 -22.76 -28.96 69.49
N ALA A 153 -22.14 -29.50 68.45
CA ALA A 153 -21.85 -30.92 68.33
C ALA A 153 -20.78 -31.42 69.32
N ALA A 154 -19.99 -30.52 69.93
CA ALA A 154 -19.02 -30.85 70.96
C ALA A 154 -19.64 -31.11 72.35
N LEU A 155 -20.94 -30.83 72.54
CA LEU A 155 -21.63 -31.09 73.80
C LEU A 155 -21.73 -32.59 74.09
N PRO A 156 -21.31 -33.07 75.28
CA PRO A 156 -21.41 -34.48 75.63
C PRO A 156 -22.86 -34.95 75.71
N LYS A 157 -23.13 -36.18 75.24
CA LYS A 157 -24.46 -36.83 75.32
C LYS A 157 -25.00 -36.96 76.75
N THR A 158 -24.13 -36.86 77.76
CA THR A 158 -24.52 -36.87 79.18
C THR A 158 -25.09 -35.53 79.65
N GLN A 159 -24.89 -34.43 78.91
CA GLN A 159 -25.29 -33.07 79.30
C GLN A 159 -26.50 -32.54 78.52
N ILE A 160 -26.93 -33.24 77.46
CA ILE A 160 -28.05 -32.84 76.58
C ILE A 160 -28.95 -34.04 76.28
N ALA A 161 -30.18 -33.78 75.83
CA ALA A 161 -31.09 -34.87 75.44
C ALA A 161 -30.52 -35.67 74.25
N ALA A 162 -30.73 -36.98 74.22
CA ALA A 162 -30.21 -37.83 73.13
C ALA A 162 -30.68 -37.35 71.74
N LEU A 163 -31.93 -36.90 71.62
CA LEU A 163 -32.47 -36.32 70.39
C LEU A 163 -31.78 -35.01 69.99
N GLU A 164 -31.38 -34.17 70.95
CA GLU A 164 -30.66 -32.92 70.68
C GLU A 164 -29.23 -33.20 70.23
N PHE A 165 -28.57 -34.17 70.86
CA PHE A 165 -27.25 -34.63 70.44
C PHE A 165 -27.29 -35.09 68.97
N ASP A 166 -28.25 -35.95 68.61
CA ASP A 166 -28.38 -36.46 67.24
C ASP A 166 -28.68 -35.32 66.24
N LYS A 167 -29.49 -34.33 66.64
CA LYS A 167 -29.75 -33.12 65.83
C LYS A 167 -28.48 -32.29 65.60
N TYR A 168 -27.65 -32.08 66.62
CA TYR A 168 -26.41 -31.32 66.48
C TYR A 168 -25.37 -32.04 65.63
N GLN A 169 -25.28 -33.37 65.72
CA GLN A 169 -24.44 -34.15 64.80
C GLN A 169 -24.93 -34.01 63.35
N ALA A 170 -26.24 -34.12 63.11
CA ALA A 170 -26.80 -33.97 61.76
C ALA A 170 -26.60 -32.55 61.19
N GLU A 171 -26.74 -31.50 62.01
CA GLU A 171 -26.54 -30.11 61.56
C GLU A 171 -25.06 -29.80 61.30
N LYS A 172 -24.13 -30.39 62.06
CA LYS A 172 -22.69 -30.35 61.75
C LYS A 172 -22.41 -30.96 60.38
N GLU A 173 -22.86 -32.18 60.12
CA GLU A 173 -22.67 -32.85 58.81
C GLU A 173 -23.30 -32.06 57.65
N ARG A 174 -24.45 -31.42 57.90
CA ARG A 174 -25.09 -30.53 56.93
C ARG A 174 -24.24 -29.29 56.65
N SER A 175 -23.69 -28.67 57.69
CA SER A 175 -22.83 -27.49 57.58
C SER A 175 -21.50 -27.80 56.87
N GLU A 176 -20.93 -28.99 57.10
CA GLU A 176 -19.73 -29.46 56.40
C GLU A 176 -19.99 -29.62 54.90
N ARG A 177 -21.12 -30.21 54.53
CA ARG A 177 -21.53 -30.33 53.13
C ARG A 177 -21.82 -28.98 52.48
N ASP A 178 -22.50 -28.07 53.17
CA ASP A 178 -22.75 -26.72 52.64
C ASP A 178 -21.43 -25.95 52.44
N LEU A 179 -20.50 -26.01 53.40
CA LEU A 179 -19.18 -25.43 53.26
C LEU A 179 -18.45 -25.96 52.02
N GLN A 180 -18.49 -27.27 51.80
CA GLN A 180 -17.88 -27.89 50.62
C GLN A 180 -18.48 -27.35 49.32
N VAL A 181 -19.81 -27.22 49.25
CA VAL A 181 -20.52 -26.65 48.09
C VAL A 181 -20.12 -25.19 47.87
N LYS A 182 -20.05 -24.36 48.93
CA LYS A 182 -19.62 -22.95 48.80
C LYS A 182 -18.16 -22.80 48.43
N GLN A 183 -17.29 -23.71 48.88
CA GLN A 183 -15.88 -23.72 48.49
C GLN A 183 -15.73 -24.01 47.00
N LEU A 184 -16.39 -25.06 46.49
CA LEU A 184 -16.40 -25.37 45.06
C LEU A 184 -16.94 -24.20 44.22
N ALA A 185 -18.03 -23.56 44.66
CA ALA A 185 -18.59 -22.40 43.97
C ALA A 185 -17.62 -21.20 43.91
N PHE A 186 -16.84 -20.96 44.98
CA PHE A 186 -15.80 -19.94 44.99
C PHE A 186 -14.64 -20.29 44.04
N ASP A 187 -14.17 -21.54 44.09
CA ASP A 187 -13.09 -22.01 43.22
C ASP A 187 -13.48 -21.92 41.74
N ASP A 188 -14.73 -22.27 41.40
CA ASP A 188 -15.29 -22.15 40.05
C ASP A 188 -15.42 -20.68 39.59
N ALA A 189 -15.83 -19.78 40.49
CA ALA A 189 -15.92 -18.35 40.20
C ALA A 189 -14.54 -17.75 39.93
N TYR A 190 -13.53 -18.11 40.74
CA TYR A 190 -12.15 -17.68 40.56
C TYR A 190 -11.52 -18.24 39.29
N ALA A 191 -11.74 -19.53 38.99
CA ALA A 191 -11.30 -20.15 37.74
C ALA A 191 -11.93 -19.47 36.51
N SER A 192 -13.18 -19.00 36.61
CA SER A 192 -13.87 -18.31 35.52
C SER A 192 -13.26 -16.94 35.21
N ILE A 193 -12.76 -16.20 36.21
CA ILE A 193 -11.99 -14.96 35.99
C ILE A 193 -10.72 -15.26 35.19
N ASN A 194 -9.94 -16.26 35.62
CA ASN A 194 -8.67 -16.61 34.96
C ASN A 194 -8.89 -17.08 33.51
N ARG A 195 -9.91 -17.92 33.28
CA ARG A 195 -10.31 -18.34 31.92
C ARG A 195 -10.67 -17.14 31.07
N LYS A 196 -11.55 -16.27 31.56
CA LYS A 196 -11.99 -15.09 30.81
C LYS A 196 -10.86 -14.13 30.49
N LYS A 197 -9.91 -13.95 31.41
CA LYS A 197 -8.72 -13.12 31.20
C LYS A 197 -7.83 -13.71 30.11
N SER A 198 -7.55 -15.01 30.17
CA SER A 198 -6.77 -15.71 29.14
C SER A 198 -7.44 -15.65 27.77
N ASP A 199 -8.76 -15.83 27.71
CA ASP A 199 -9.53 -15.76 26.46
C ASP A 199 -9.48 -14.35 25.86
N ALA A 200 -9.66 -13.31 26.69
CA ALA A 200 -9.57 -11.92 26.26
C ALA A 200 -8.17 -11.56 25.75
N ASP A 201 -7.11 -11.98 26.46
CA ASP A 201 -5.73 -11.74 26.03
C ASP A 201 -5.43 -12.41 24.68
N LEU A 202 -5.93 -13.63 24.46
CA LEU A 202 -5.79 -14.35 23.20
C LEU A 202 -6.54 -13.67 22.05
N GLU A 203 -7.78 -13.21 22.30
CA GLU A 203 -8.60 -12.50 21.32
C GLU A 203 -7.96 -11.18 20.90
N LEU A 204 -7.49 -10.38 21.87
CA LEU A 204 -6.78 -9.13 21.60
C LEU A 204 -5.48 -9.36 20.84
N LYS A 205 -4.70 -10.39 21.19
CA LYS A 205 -3.47 -10.74 20.47
C LYS A 205 -3.75 -11.17 19.03
N LYS A 206 -4.85 -11.91 18.79
CA LYS A 206 -5.27 -12.27 17.43
C LYS A 206 -5.63 -11.03 16.61
N GLN A 207 -6.37 -10.09 17.18
CA GLN A 207 -6.71 -8.82 16.52
C GLN A 207 -5.45 -7.99 16.24
N GLU A 208 -4.52 -7.90 17.20
CA GLU A 208 -3.25 -7.19 17.04
C GLU A 208 -2.40 -7.78 15.90
N ILE A 209 -2.30 -9.12 15.81
CA ILE A 209 -1.61 -9.79 14.70
C ILE A 209 -2.26 -9.42 13.37
N ASN A 210 -3.59 -9.41 13.28
CA ASN A 210 -4.31 -9.04 12.07
C ASN A 210 -4.09 -7.55 11.71
N ILE A 211 -4.08 -6.65 12.70
CA ILE A 211 -3.75 -5.22 12.51
C ILE A 211 -2.33 -5.07 11.96
N ASN A 212 -1.35 -5.76 12.56
CA ASN A 212 0.04 -5.71 12.13
C ASN A 212 0.23 -6.29 10.72
N TYR A 213 -0.51 -7.35 10.39
CA TYR A 213 -0.54 -7.90 9.05
C TYR A 213 -1.06 -6.88 8.02
N LEU A 214 -2.19 -6.23 8.29
CA LEU A 214 -2.73 -5.19 7.39
C LEU A 214 -1.82 -3.96 7.28
N LYS A 215 -1.22 -3.51 8.39
CA LYS A 215 -0.21 -2.43 8.39
C LYS A 215 1.00 -2.78 7.53
N THR A 216 1.47 -4.02 7.63
CA THR A 216 2.57 -4.51 6.80
C THR A 216 2.16 -4.58 5.33
N GLN A 217 0.94 -5.02 5.01
CA GLN A 217 0.44 -5.00 3.64
C GLN A 217 0.33 -3.59 3.07
N LEU A 218 -0.15 -2.62 3.85
CA LEU A 218 -0.22 -1.21 3.43
C LEU A 218 1.17 -0.59 3.22
N THR A 219 2.13 -0.93 4.09
CA THR A 219 3.52 -0.49 3.91
C THR A 219 4.12 -1.10 2.65
N ARG A 220 3.80 -2.37 2.37
CA ARG A 220 4.25 -3.08 1.16
C ARG A 220 3.56 -2.61 -0.11
N SER A 221 2.43 -1.91 -0.02
CA SER A 221 1.72 -1.34 -1.18
C SER A 221 2.29 0.02 -1.62
N GLU A 222 3.35 0.48 -0.96
CA GLU A 222 4.11 1.67 -1.28
C GLU A 222 5.49 1.32 -1.84
N VAL A 223 5.90 2.05 -2.86
CA VAL A 223 7.27 2.08 -3.38
C VAL A 223 7.88 3.42 -3.02
N ARG A 224 8.98 3.37 -2.28
CA ARG A 224 9.78 4.53 -1.93
C ARG A 224 11.10 4.55 -2.70
N ALA A 225 11.59 5.73 -3.00
CA ALA A 225 12.88 5.91 -3.66
C ALA A 225 14.01 5.43 -2.73
N SER A 226 14.87 4.52 -3.20
CA SER A 226 16.05 4.07 -2.46
C SER A 226 17.23 5.04 -2.58
N GLN A 227 17.16 5.96 -3.53
CA GLN A 227 18.18 6.95 -3.88
C GLN A 227 17.54 8.19 -4.50
N ASP A 228 18.34 9.25 -4.64
CA ASP A 228 17.93 10.47 -5.32
C ASP A 228 17.96 10.26 -6.84
N GLY A 229 16.98 10.79 -7.57
CA GLY A 229 16.93 10.62 -9.01
C GLY A 229 15.71 11.25 -9.68
N TYR A 230 15.54 10.94 -10.96
CA TYR A 230 14.40 11.37 -11.76
C TYR A 230 13.48 10.19 -12.08
N VAL A 231 12.17 10.40 -11.95
CA VAL A 231 11.17 9.36 -12.22
C VAL A 231 10.91 9.29 -13.72
N VAL A 232 11.05 8.09 -14.29
CA VAL A 232 10.67 7.79 -15.66
C VAL A 232 9.63 6.68 -15.61
N HIS A 233 8.46 6.90 -16.20
CA HIS A 233 7.39 5.91 -16.18
C HIS A 233 7.75 4.69 -17.04
N GLY A 234 6.95 3.63 -16.96
CA GLY A 234 7.02 2.45 -17.81
C GLY A 234 5.92 2.44 -18.88
N TYR A 235 5.94 1.43 -19.74
CA TYR A 235 4.86 1.17 -20.68
C TYR A 235 3.99 0.03 -20.17
N SER A 236 2.70 0.10 -20.46
CA SER A 236 1.77 -0.99 -20.21
C SER A 236 2.06 -2.16 -21.16
N ASN A 237 2.32 -3.35 -20.60
CA ASN A 237 2.64 -4.57 -21.36
C ASN A 237 1.53 -5.04 -22.33
N TRP A 238 0.34 -4.43 -22.27
CA TRP A 238 -0.83 -4.87 -23.03
C TRP A 238 -1.55 -3.74 -23.77
N ARG A 239 -1.45 -2.48 -23.30
CA ARG A 239 -2.01 -1.32 -24.01
C ARG A 239 -0.98 -0.55 -24.84
N SER A 240 0.32 -0.84 -24.70
CA SER A 240 1.40 -0.04 -25.31
C SER A 240 1.33 1.46 -24.99
N GLU A 241 0.61 1.83 -23.92
CA GLU A 241 0.44 3.19 -23.42
C GLU A 241 1.40 3.47 -22.26
N ARG A 242 1.65 4.76 -22.00
CA ARG A 242 2.39 5.21 -20.81
C ARG A 242 1.60 4.86 -19.54
N LEU A 243 2.28 4.32 -18.53
CA LEU A 243 1.66 4.13 -17.22
C LEU A 243 1.71 5.45 -16.44
N GLU A 244 0.55 5.99 -16.09
CA GLU A 244 0.42 7.24 -15.33
C GLU A 244 -0.38 7.01 -14.04
N GLU A 245 -0.54 8.06 -13.24
CA GLU A 245 -1.46 8.01 -12.11
C GLU A 245 -2.89 7.74 -12.57
N GLY A 246 -3.52 6.70 -11.98
CA GLY A 246 -4.83 6.20 -12.38
C GLY A 246 -4.79 5.09 -13.43
N SER A 247 -3.63 4.79 -14.03
CA SER A 247 -3.49 3.63 -14.94
C SER A 247 -3.63 2.31 -14.20
N SER A 248 -4.08 1.28 -14.93
CA SER A 248 -4.19 -0.09 -14.43
C SER A 248 -2.95 -0.90 -14.80
N ALA A 249 -2.34 -1.56 -13.80
CA ALA A 249 -1.13 -2.35 -13.97
C ALA A 249 -1.20 -3.67 -13.18
N PHE A 250 -0.38 -4.65 -13.55
CA PHE A 250 -0.33 -5.95 -12.88
C PHE A 250 0.77 -5.95 -11.81
N PRO A 251 0.51 -6.50 -10.60
CA PRO A 251 1.53 -6.69 -9.58
C PRO A 251 2.77 -7.41 -10.12
N GLY A 252 3.95 -6.95 -9.75
CA GLY A 252 5.23 -7.49 -10.22
C GLY A 252 5.76 -6.91 -11.54
N ASN A 253 4.92 -6.23 -12.34
CA ASN A 253 5.39 -5.54 -13.54
C ASN A 253 6.14 -4.26 -13.19
N THR A 254 7.00 -3.79 -14.09
CA THR A 254 7.70 -2.51 -13.97
C THR A 254 6.75 -1.35 -14.32
N ALA A 255 6.40 -0.54 -13.32
CA ALA A 255 5.63 0.68 -13.52
C ALA A 255 6.49 1.85 -14.02
N GLY A 256 7.80 1.81 -13.78
CA GLY A 256 8.78 2.84 -14.17
C GLY A 256 10.14 2.61 -13.54
N GLN A 257 11.00 3.62 -13.53
CA GLN A 257 12.31 3.62 -12.90
C GLN A 257 12.61 4.97 -12.24
N VAL A 258 13.33 4.96 -11.12
CA VAL A 258 14.01 6.13 -10.56
C VAL A 258 15.45 6.06 -11.03
N ILE A 259 15.80 6.94 -11.97
CA ILE A 259 17.11 6.98 -12.58
C ILE A 259 17.98 7.94 -11.78
N GLY A 260 19.05 7.40 -11.19
CA GLY A 260 19.98 8.17 -10.40
C GLY A 260 20.79 9.19 -11.21
N SER A 261 21.41 10.12 -10.50
CA SER A 261 22.32 11.11 -11.08
C SER A 261 23.79 10.84 -10.74
N GLY A 262 24.08 9.63 -10.23
CA GLY A 262 25.39 9.21 -9.76
C GLY A 262 26.34 8.78 -10.89
N GLN A 263 26.99 7.63 -10.70
CA GLN A 263 27.96 7.11 -11.66
C GLN A 263 27.25 6.52 -12.88
N MET A 264 27.60 7.02 -14.06
CA MET A 264 27.14 6.48 -15.33
C MET A 264 28.02 5.28 -15.74
N GLU A 265 27.41 4.28 -16.37
CA GLU A 265 28.08 3.17 -17.04
C GLU A 265 27.44 2.93 -18.41
N VAL A 266 28.15 2.25 -19.31
CA VAL A 266 27.59 1.87 -20.61
C VAL A 266 27.24 0.40 -20.57
N ARG A 267 25.99 0.08 -20.89
CA ARG A 267 25.52 -1.29 -21.07
C ARG A 267 25.34 -1.57 -22.55
N ALA A 268 26.03 -2.57 -23.04
CA ALA A 268 25.95 -3.00 -24.43
C ALA A 268 25.45 -4.44 -24.53
N TRP A 269 25.01 -4.82 -25.72
CA TRP A 269 24.52 -6.16 -26.01
C TRP A 269 25.31 -6.78 -27.15
N ALA A 270 25.94 -7.92 -26.88
CA ALA A 270 26.69 -8.70 -27.85
C ALA A 270 25.91 -9.93 -28.28
N LEU A 271 25.72 -10.11 -29.59
CA LEU A 271 25.13 -11.35 -30.12
C LEU A 271 25.92 -12.57 -29.66
N GLU A 272 25.22 -13.70 -29.50
CA GLU A 272 25.83 -14.98 -29.12
C GLU A 272 27.03 -15.36 -30.02
N ALA A 273 26.93 -15.09 -31.32
CA ALA A 273 28.01 -15.34 -32.28
C ALA A 273 29.25 -14.44 -32.07
N ASP A 274 29.06 -13.23 -31.55
CA ASP A 274 30.13 -12.25 -31.35
C ASP A 274 30.77 -12.35 -29.95
N ARG A 275 30.11 -13.03 -29.00
CA ARG A 275 30.59 -13.20 -27.62
C ARG A 275 32.01 -13.76 -27.53
N ILE A 276 32.37 -14.71 -28.39
CA ILE A 276 33.69 -15.37 -28.36
C ILE A 276 34.86 -14.41 -28.65
N TYR A 277 34.59 -13.23 -29.22
CA TYR A 277 35.59 -12.23 -29.57
C TYR A 277 35.72 -11.10 -28.53
N LEU A 278 34.93 -11.15 -27.45
CA LEU A 278 34.94 -10.15 -26.37
C LEU A 278 35.54 -10.75 -25.10
N LYS A 279 36.37 -9.96 -24.42
CA LYS A 279 36.97 -10.34 -23.14
C LYS A 279 36.77 -9.23 -22.10
N GLU A 280 36.61 -9.63 -20.84
CA GLU A 280 36.64 -8.70 -19.72
C GLU A 280 38.01 -8.02 -19.64
N GLY A 281 38.03 -6.73 -19.30
CA GLY A 281 39.21 -5.87 -19.31
C GLY A 281 39.64 -5.35 -20.69
N GLN A 282 39.01 -5.80 -21.78
CA GLN A 282 39.32 -5.32 -23.13
C GLN A 282 38.99 -3.84 -23.30
N THR A 283 39.92 -3.08 -23.88
CA THR A 283 39.71 -1.67 -24.20
C THR A 283 38.87 -1.50 -25.47
N VAL A 284 37.87 -0.63 -25.39
CA VAL A 284 36.92 -0.30 -26.46
C VAL A 284 36.76 1.22 -26.58
N GLY A 285 36.48 1.68 -27.80
CA GLY A 285 36.11 3.06 -28.09
C GLY A 285 34.59 3.22 -28.01
N LEU A 286 34.14 4.24 -27.29
CA LEU A 286 32.73 4.59 -27.13
C LEU A 286 32.44 5.86 -27.91
N LYS A 287 31.47 5.80 -28.83
CA LYS A 287 30.95 6.93 -29.58
C LYS A 287 29.48 7.12 -29.21
N PHE A 288 29.12 8.33 -28.77
CA PHE A 288 27.76 8.63 -28.31
C PHE A 288 27.01 9.38 -29.41
N ASP A 289 25.79 8.93 -29.73
CA ASP A 289 25.00 9.52 -30.83
C ASP A 289 24.57 10.96 -30.50
N ALA A 290 24.23 11.23 -29.24
CA ALA A 290 23.95 12.60 -28.79
C ALA A 290 25.19 13.51 -28.76
N LEU A 291 26.43 12.98 -28.68
CA LEU A 291 27.67 13.76 -28.63
C LEU A 291 28.57 13.48 -29.84
N PRO A 292 28.17 13.92 -31.05
CA PRO A 292 28.92 13.62 -32.27
C PRO A 292 30.36 14.17 -32.20
N GLY A 293 31.32 13.35 -32.63
CA GLY A 293 32.74 13.69 -32.66
C GLY A 293 33.50 13.50 -31.33
N THR A 294 32.82 13.03 -30.27
CA THR A 294 33.46 12.67 -29.01
C THR A 294 33.67 11.15 -28.95
N GLU A 295 34.91 10.71 -28.74
CA GLU A 295 35.26 9.31 -28.57
C GLU A 295 35.93 9.11 -27.20
N VAL A 296 35.45 8.12 -26.44
CA VAL A 296 35.97 7.80 -25.10
C VAL A 296 36.50 6.39 -25.10
N MET A 297 37.75 6.21 -24.67
CA MET A 297 38.30 4.88 -24.43
C MET A 297 37.86 4.40 -23.04
N ALA A 298 37.26 3.20 -22.99
CA ALA A 298 36.83 2.55 -21.76
C ALA A 298 37.19 1.07 -21.79
N ASN A 299 37.14 0.40 -20.63
CA ASN A 299 37.38 -1.03 -20.54
C ASN A 299 36.08 -1.76 -20.23
N ILE A 300 35.89 -2.92 -20.86
CA ILE A 300 34.82 -3.86 -20.51
C ILE A 300 35.03 -4.29 -19.07
N ASP A 301 34.05 -4.03 -18.20
CA ASP A 301 34.11 -4.40 -16.79
C ASP A 301 33.69 -5.85 -16.60
N SER A 302 32.55 -6.23 -17.18
CA SER A 302 32.05 -7.61 -17.13
C SER A 302 31.20 -7.99 -18.34
N ILE A 303 31.06 -9.29 -18.58
CA ILE A 303 30.13 -9.84 -19.58
C ILE A 303 29.26 -10.92 -18.94
N SER A 304 27.94 -10.86 -19.12
CA SER A 304 27.00 -11.82 -18.52
C SER A 304 27.34 -13.26 -18.87
N ASN A 305 27.12 -14.21 -17.96
CA ASN A 305 27.39 -15.63 -18.24
C ASN A 305 26.26 -16.33 -19.00
N ALA A 306 25.05 -15.78 -18.93
CA ALA A 306 23.89 -16.26 -19.67
C ALA A 306 23.46 -15.23 -20.73
N PRO A 307 23.00 -15.68 -21.91
CA PRO A 307 22.37 -14.80 -22.87
C PRO A 307 20.94 -14.45 -22.46
N GLU A 308 20.48 -13.27 -22.85
CA GLU A 308 19.14 -12.74 -22.66
C GLU A 308 18.46 -12.53 -24.02
N GLU A 309 17.13 -12.61 -24.05
CA GLU A 309 16.33 -12.32 -25.24
C GLU A 309 16.05 -10.81 -25.34
N HIS A 310 16.14 -10.26 -26.54
CA HIS A 310 15.80 -8.85 -26.78
C HIS A 310 14.68 -8.76 -27.82
N ASN A 311 13.44 -8.95 -27.38
CA ASN A 311 12.26 -9.13 -28.27
C ASN A 311 12.06 -8.00 -29.29
N ILE A 312 12.51 -6.77 -28.97
CA ILE A 312 12.43 -5.62 -29.89
C ILE A 312 13.41 -5.78 -31.07
N TRP A 313 14.49 -6.54 -30.89
CA TRP A 313 15.56 -6.78 -31.87
C TRP A 313 15.45 -8.17 -32.54
N GLY A 314 14.33 -8.87 -32.33
CA GLY A 314 14.05 -10.20 -32.88
C GLY A 314 14.42 -11.35 -31.93
N TYR A 315 14.51 -12.57 -32.49
CA TYR A 315 14.76 -13.81 -31.74
C TYR A 315 16.24 -14.06 -31.38
N GLY A 316 17.09 -13.05 -31.52
CA GLY A 316 18.51 -13.14 -31.20
C GLY A 316 18.74 -13.27 -29.69
N ARG A 317 19.78 -14.03 -29.33
CA ARG A 317 20.30 -14.14 -27.97
C ARG A 317 21.49 -13.21 -27.80
N TYR A 318 21.45 -12.40 -26.74
CA TYR A 318 22.43 -11.36 -26.50
C TYR A 318 23.06 -11.50 -25.11
N PHE A 319 24.37 -11.38 -25.03
CA PHE A 319 25.10 -11.26 -23.77
C PHE A 319 25.24 -9.79 -23.40
N ARG A 320 24.98 -9.48 -22.14
CA ARG A 320 25.11 -8.14 -21.60
C ARG A 320 26.58 -7.84 -21.33
N VAL A 321 27.08 -6.72 -21.83
CA VAL A 321 28.45 -6.25 -21.67
C VAL A 321 28.40 -4.93 -20.91
N ASP A 322 28.83 -4.93 -19.66
CA ASP A 322 28.85 -3.74 -18.81
C ASP A 322 30.25 -3.09 -18.90
N ILE A 323 30.30 -1.81 -19.26
CA ILE A 323 31.52 -1.05 -19.56
C ILE A 323 31.62 0.15 -18.61
N LYS A 324 32.68 0.18 -17.82
CA LYS A 324 32.88 1.24 -16.83
C LYS A 324 33.50 2.49 -17.48
N LEU A 325 32.85 3.63 -17.29
CA LEU A 325 33.35 4.90 -17.77
C LEU A 325 34.51 5.42 -16.89
N PRO A 326 35.57 6.00 -17.49
CA PRO A 326 36.68 6.57 -16.72
C PRO A 326 36.22 7.80 -15.92
N ALA A 327 36.60 7.88 -14.64
CA ALA A 327 36.15 8.93 -13.71
C ALA A 327 36.52 10.38 -14.11
N GLN A 328 37.38 10.57 -15.11
CA GLN A 328 37.86 11.86 -15.61
C GLN A 328 37.20 12.32 -16.92
N SER A 329 36.21 11.59 -17.44
CA SER A 329 35.42 12.09 -18.58
C SER A 329 34.53 13.23 -18.11
N ASN A 330 34.91 14.49 -18.37
CA ASN A 330 34.08 15.69 -18.16
C ASN A 330 32.86 15.75 -19.10
N LEU A 331 32.36 14.61 -19.56
CA LEU A 331 31.23 14.50 -20.46
C LEU A 331 29.95 14.54 -19.65
N LYS A 332 29.03 15.41 -20.05
CA LYS A 332 27.68 15.48 -19.49
C LYS A 332 26.83 14.36 -20.09
N LEU A 333 27.12 13.13 -19.67
CA LEU A 333 26.36 11.95 -20.06
C LEU A 333 25.03 11.92 -19.31
N MET A 334 24.00 11.46 -20.00
CA MET A 334 22.66 11.28 -19.47
C MET A 334 22.22 9.83 -19.68
N PRO A 335 21.45 9.28 -18.74
CA PRO A 335 20.88 7.94 -18.90
C PRO A 335 19.97 7.86 -20.14
N GLY A 336 20.03 6.72 -20.82
CA GLY A 336 19.30 6.40 -22.05
C GLY A 336 19.95 6.87 -23.34
N MET A 337 21.12 7.54 -23.31
CA MET A 337 21.85 7.89 -24.53
C MET A 337 22.37 6.64 -25.24
N SER A 338 22.26 6.57 -26.57
CA SER A 338 22.81 5.50 -27.40
C SER A 338 24.33 5.61 -27.49
N VAL A 339 24.98 4.46 -27.48
CA VAL A 339 26.43 4.33 -27.62
C VAL A 339 26.73 3.28 -28.68
N LEU A 340 27.56 3.64 -29.65
CA LEU A 340 28.25 2.70 -30.51
C LEU A 340 29.59 2.34 -29.86
N ILE A 341 29.80 1.05 -29.64
CA ILE A 341 31.04 0.51 -29.08
C ILE A 341 31.83 -0.15 -30.20
N GLU A 342 33.07 0.30 -30.37
CA GLU A 342 34.00 -0.23 -31.35
C GLU A 342 35.23 -0.80 -30.64
N PRO A 343 35.87 -1.85 -31.18
CA PRO A 343 37.11 -2.33 -30.62
C PRO A 343 38.21 -1.28 -30.79
N ALA A 344 39.10 -1.16 -29.81
CA ALA A 344 40.24 -0.24 -29.83
C ALA A 344 41.26 -0.64 -30.93
N GLN A 345 40.93 -0.36 -32.19
CA GLN A 345 41.86 -0.36 -33.30
C GLN A 345 42.02 1.08 -33.77
N ALA A 346 43.28 1.52 -33.88
CA ALA A 346 43.69 2.86 -34.25
C ALA A 346 42.88 3.38 -35.44
N SER A 347 41.95 4.28 -35.16
CA SER A 347 41.13 4.94 -36.15
C SER A 347 42.03 5.76 -37.08
N LYS A 348 42.13 5.34 -38.35
CA LYS A 348 42.52 6.27 -39.42
C LYS A 348 41.45 7.37 -39.44
N LYS A 349 41.88 8.60 -39.18
CA LYS A 349 41.08 9.82 -39.33
C LYS A 349 40.40 9.85 -40.70
N ASN A 350 39.12 9.53 -40.72
CA ASN A 350 38.17 10.16 -41.64
C ASN A 350 37.21 10.98 -40.78
N SER A 351 37.63 12.20 -40.47
CA SER A 351 36.71 13.24 -40.02
C SER A 351 35.92 13.71 -41.23
N GLU A 352 34.91 12.96 -41.62
CA GLU A 352 33.88 13.50 -42.49
C GLU A 352 32.98 14.36 -41.60
N LYS A 353 33.17 15.67 -41.72
CA LYS A 353 32.35 16.70 -41.09
C LYS A 353 30.99 16.65 -41.78
N PRO A 354 29.90 16.16 -41.16
CA PRO A 354 28.60 16.34 -41.78
C PRO A 354 28.35 17.84 -41.82
N ALA A 355 28.03 18.32 -43.03
CA ALA A 355 27.65 19.70 -43.25
C ALA A 355 26.52 20.04 -42.28
N SER A 356 26.77 21.02 -41.41
CA SER A 356 25.72 21.71 -40.66
C SER A 356 24.87 22.44 -41.69
N GLN A 357 23.91 21.74 -42.27
CA GLN A 357 22.75 22.41 -42.82
C GLN A 357 21.96 22.87 -41.60
N SER A 358 21.98 24.18 -41.38
CA SER A 358 21.07 24.91 -40.50
C SER A 358 19.65 24.75 -41.04
N LYS A 359 19.12 23.53 -40.97
CA LYS A 359 17.74 23.24 -41.23
C LYS A 359 17.00 23.56 -39.94
N GLU A 360 15.97 24.39 -40.03
CA GLU A 360 15.07 24.65 -38.91
C GLU A 360 14.63 23.28 -38.33
N LEU A 361 14.82 23.10 -37.02
CA LEU A 361 14.54 21.83 -36.38
C LEU A 361 13.05 21.77 -36.06
N THR A 362 12.35 20.93 -36.80
CA THR A 362 10.92 20.68 -36.62
C THR A 362 10.70 19.51 -35.68
N LEU A 363 9.95 19.75 -34.61
CA LEU A 363 9.63 18.79 -33.57
C LEU A 363 8.12 18.61 -33.47
N GLU A 364 7.72 17.39 -33.18
CA GLU A 364 6.33 17.05 -32.82
C GLU A 364 6.20 17.13 -31.30
N GLY A 365 5.12 17.75 -30.84
CA GLY A 365 4.80 17.84 -29.44
C GLY A 365 3.30 17.89 -29.19
N GLU A 366 2.94 18.00 -27.92
CA GLU A 366 1.59 18.10 -27.44
C GLU A 366 1.49 19.22 -26.40
N ILE A 367 0.37 19.94 -26.40
CA ILE A 367 0.07 20.93 -25.36
C ILE A 367 -0.34 20.19 -24.10
N GLN A 368 0.45 20.31 -23.04
CA GLN A 368 0.13 19.77 -21.72
C GLN A 368 -0.12 20.90 -20.73
N SER A 369 -0.88 20.61 -19.68
CA SER A 369 -1.06 21.53 -18.56
C SER A 369 -0.12 21.14 -17.43
N ARG A 370 0.57 22.12 -16.84
CA ARG A 370 1.42 21.90 -15.64
C ARG A 370 0.61 21.49 -14.41
N SER A 371 -0.72 21.64 -14.45
CA SER A 371 -1.61 21.33 -13.34
C SER A 371 -2.83 20.58 -13.84
N ILE A 372 -2.77 19.25 -13.77
CA ILE A 372 -3.90 18.36 -14.06
C ILE A 372 -4.41 17.79 -12.74
N THR A 373 -5.71 17.89 -12.49
CA THR A 373 -6.37 17.29 -11.32
C THR A 373 -7.40 16.28 -11.79
N SER A 374 -7.22 15.01 -11.43
CA SER A 374 -8.18 13.96 -11.76
C SER A 374 -9.44 14.06 -10.91
N ILE A 375 -10.60 13.87 -11.53
CA ILE A 375 -11.93 13.87 -10.91
C ILE A 375 -12.42 12.41 -10.86
N GLY A 376 -12.85 11.97 -9.68
CA GLY A 376 -13.45 10.66 -9.47
C GLY A 376 -14.33 10.67 -8.23
N PRO A 377 -15.05 9.56 -7.97
CA PRO A 377 -15.87 9.44 -6.77
C PRO A 377 -14.98 9.52 -5.52
N PRO A 378 -15.47 10.13 -4.42
CA PRO A 378 -14.73 10.16 -3.17
C PRO A 378 -14.61 8.75 -2.59
N SER A 379 -13.55 8.50 -1.79
CA SER A 379 -13.46 7.25 -1.04
C SER A 379 -14.36 7.33 0.20
N ILE A 380 -15.47 6.60 0.19
CA ILE A 380 -16.36 6.44 1.35
C ILE A 380 -16.30 4.97 1.78
N PRO A 381 -16.10 4.67 3.08
CA PRO A 381 -16.04 3.28 3.55
C PRO A 381 -17.26 2.47 3.12
N TYR A 382 -17.02 1.25 2.64
CA TYR A 382 -18.03 0.26 2.21
C TYR A 382 -18.87 0.65 0.98
N ILE A 383 -18.47 1.70 0.26
CA ILE A 383 -19.15 2.12 -0.96
C ILE A 383 -18.18 1.98 -2.11
N TRP A 384 -18.41 0.95 -2.91
CA TRP A 384 -17.57 0.61 -4.05
C TRP A 384 -18.14 1.12 -5.37
N GLN A 385 -19.44 1.36 -5.40
CA GLN A 385 -20.19 1.71 -6.60
C GLN A 385 -20.89 3.05 -6.39
N TYR A 386 -20.74 3.92 -7.37
CA TYR A 386 -21.37 5.22 -7.42
C TYR A 386 -22.10 5.36 -8.74
N THR A 387 -23.17 6.16 -8.74
CA THR A 387 -23.81 6.60 -9.97
C THR A 387 -23.42 8.05 -10.23
N LEU A 388 -22.91 8.34 -11.42
CA LEU A 388 -22.60 9.71 -11.82
C LEU A 388 -23.91 10.44 -12.13
N ALA A 389 -24.43 11.23 -11.21
CA ALA A 389 -25.69 11.93 -11.40
C ALA A 389 -25.56 13.12 -12.37
N GLN A 390 -24.48 13.88 -12.23
CA GLN A 390 -24.18 15.03 -13.08
C GLN A 390 -22.67 15.20 -13.27
N ILE A 391 -22.27 15.73 -14.43
CA ILE A 391 -20.90 16.09 -14.77
C ILE A 391 -20.88 17.39 -15.57
N ALA A 392 -19.90 18.25 -15.31
CA ALA A 392 -19.70 19.47 -16.07
C ALA A 392 -19.31 19.15 -17.53
N PRO A 393 -19.84 19.86 -18.54
CA PRO A 393 -19.62 19.53 -19.94
C PRO A 393 -18.14 19.48 -20.33
N GLU A 394 -17.77 18.54 -21.20
CA GLU A 394 -16.42 18.44 -21.76
C GLU A 394 -16.02 19.74 -22.48
N GLY A 395 -14.80 20.21 -22.24
CA GLY A 395 -14.26 21.44 -22.81
C GLY A 395 -14.78 22.73 -22.19
N SER A 396 -15.67 22.67 -21.18
CA SER A 396 -16.14 23.85 -20.45
C SER A 396 -15.05 24.41 -19.53
N ALA A 397 -15.02 25.74 -19.40
CA ALA A 397 -14.16 26.43 -18.44
C ALA A 397 -14.86 26.46 -17.07
N VAL A 398 -14.18 25.96 -16.05
CA VAL A 398 -14.66 25.90 -14.65
C VAL A 398 -13.87 26.87 -13.79
N LYS A 399 -14.55 27.54 -12.86
CA LYS A 399 -13.94 28.41 -11.84
C LYS A 399 -13.81 27.66 -10.53
N THR A 400 -12.96 28.16 -9.64
CA THR A 400 -12.87 27.65 -8.27
C THR A 400 -14.24 27.64 -7.58
N GLY A 401 -14.63 26.50 -7.04
CA GLY A 401 -15.92 26.29 -6.39
C GLY A 401 -17.03 25.75 -7.30
N ASP A 402 -16.85 25.77 -8.63
CA ASP A 402 -17.85 25.22 -9.55
C ASP A 402 -17.97 23.71 -9.37
N MET A 403 -19.18 23.18 -9.56
CA MET A 403 -19.45 21.75 -9.46
C MET A 403 -18.94 21.03 -10.71
N LEU A 404 -18.03 20.09 -10.51
CA LEU A 404 -17.40 19.31 -11.58
C LEU A 404 -18.15 18.01 -11.84
N ALA A 405 -18.49 17.31 -10.76
CA ALA A 405 -19.23 16.07 -10.80
C ALA A 405 -20.05 15.91 -9.52
N MET A 406 -21.23 15.33 -9.66
CA MET A 406 -22.07 14.93 -8.53
C MET A 406 -22.28 13.43 -8.62
N PHE A 407 -21.84 12.73 -7.59
CA PHE A 407 -22.03 11.31 -7.43
C PHE A 407 -23.23 11.04 -6.51
N GLN A 408 -23.90 9.92 -6.76
CA GLN A 408 -24.93 9.40 -5.88
C GLN A 408 -24.52 8.02 -5.38
N ALA A 409 -24.76 7.78 -4.09
CA ALA A 409 -24.61 6.49 -3.45
C ALA A 409 -25.84 6.28 -2.55
N ALA A 410 -26.69 5.32 -2.91
CA ALA A 410 -27.96 5.07 -2.22
C ALA A 410 -27.73 4.51 -0.80
N GLU A 411 -26.57 3.91 -0.57
CA GLU A 411 -26.16 3.27 0.67
C GLU A 411 -25.84 4.31 1.76
N VAL A 412 -25.29 5.48 1.41
CA VAL A 412 -24.92 6.55 2.37
C VAL A 412 -26.08 6.98 3.26
N PRO A 413 -27.24 7.44 2.72
CA PRO A 413 -28.34 7.90 3.56
C PRO A 413 -28.94 6.78 4.42
N ASN A 414 -29.02 5.56 3.89
CA ASN A 414 -29.52 4.38 4.61
C ASN A 414 -28.60 4.05 5.80
N GLN A 415 -27.28 4.06 5.59
CA GLN A 415 -26.30 3.86 6.65
C GLN A 415 -26.35 4.98 7.69
N LEU A 416 -26.42 6.25 7.27
CA LEU A 416 -26.53 7.38 8.19
C LEU A 416 -27.77 7.29 9.09
N ALA A 417 -28.94 6.95 8.52
CA ALA A 417 -30.16 6.77 9.28
C ALA A 417 -30.03 5.62 10.30
N SER A 418 -29.47 4.48 9.88
CA SER A 418 -29.22 3.33 10.75
C SER A 418 -28.26 3.66 11.89
N GLN A 419 -27.10 4.26 11.60
CA GLN A 419 -26.09 4.62 12.61
C GLN A 419 -26.63 5.67 13.59
N LYS A 420 -27.41 6.67 13.13
CA LYS A 420 -28.06 7.67 14.00
C LYS A 420 -29.09 7.05 14.93
N SER A 421 -29.87 6.07 14.45
CA SER A 421 -30.82 5.33 15.27
C SER A 421 -30.10 4.55 16.39
N GLN A 422 -29.04 3.82 16.03
CA GLN A 422 -28.20 3.09 16.99
C GLN A 422 -27.56 4.04 18.01
N LEU A 423 -27.06 5.20 17.58
CA LEU A 423 -26.49 6.21 18.49
C LEU A 423 -27.53 6.68 19.51
N ASN A 424 -28.75 6.99 19.07
CA ASN A 424 -29.82 7.44 19.96
C ASN A 424 -30.22 6.34 20.97
N GLU A 425 -30.26 5.08 20.55
CA GLU A 425 -30.48 3.94 21.44
C GLU A 425 -29.38 3.86 22.52
N LYS A 426 -28.11 3.97 22.13
CA LYS A 426 -26.98 3.92 23.06
C LYS A 426 -26.92 5.11 24.00
N LEU A 427 -27.29 6.30 23.54
CA LEU A 427 -27.41 7.49 24.39
C LEU A 427 -28.48 7.30 25.47
N ARG A 428 -29.66 6.78 25.10
CA ARG A 428 -30.72 6.45 26.08
C ARG A 428 -30.27 5.36 27.05
N ALA A 429 -29.56 4.35 26.57
CA ALA A 429 -28.98 3.32 27.43
C ALA A 429 -27.97 3.93 28.43
N LEU A 430 -27.17 4.91 28.03
CA LEU A 430 -26.21 5.59 28.90
C LEU A 430 -26.91 6.44 29.96
N GLU A 431 -28.00 7.13 29.61
CA GLU A 431 -28.82 7.88 30.57
C GLU A 431 -29.44 6.94 31.61
N LYS A 432 -30.04 5.84 31.16
CA LYS A 432 -30.59 4.81 32.04
C LYS A 432 -29.51 4.23 32.96
N LEU A 433 -28.36 3.85 32.40
CA LEU A 433 -27.24 3.30 33.17
C LEU A 433 -26.77 4.28 34.25
N LYS A 434 -26.66 5.58 33.95
CA LYS A 434 -26.27 6.60 34.94
C LYS A 434 -27.24 6.64 36.12
N LEU A 435 -28.55 6.60 35.86
CA LEU A 435 -29.56 6.58 36.92
C LEU A 435 -29.43 5.32 37.79
N GLU A 436 -29.37 4.14 37.17
CA GLU A 436 -29.19 2.87 37.87
C GLU A 436 -27.89 2.83 38.71
N GLN A 437 -26.79 3.40 38.18
CA GLN A 437 -25.53 3.48 38.90
C GLN A 437 -25.61 4.38 40.15
N THR A 438 -26.37 5.47 40.10
CA THR A 438 -26.56 6.35 41.28
C THR A 438 -27.38 5.66 42.37
N GLU A 439 -28.38 4.87 42.00
CA GLU A 439 -29.16 4.08 42.95
C GLU A 439 -28.30 2.96 43.56
N ALA A 440 -27.54 2.25 42.72
CA ALA A 440 -26.64 1.19 43.15
C ALA A 440 -25.51 1.70 44.06
N GLU A 441 -25.01 2.91 43.85
CA GLU A 441 -24.02 3.54 44.74
C GLU A 441 -24.59 3.80 46.13
N LYS A 442 -25.80 4.36 46.23
CA LYS A 442 -26.49 4.56 47.51
C LYS A 442 -26.77 3.24 48.22
N ALA A 443 -27.18 2.21 47.48
CA ALA A 443 -27.40 0.88 48.03
C ALA A 443 -26.10 0.26 48.57
N ALA A 444 -24.98 0.43 47.87
CA ALA A 444 -23.67 -0.05 48.32
C ALA A 444 -23.21 0.68 49.59
N ASP A 445 -23.43 1.99 49.68
CA ASP A 445 -23.09 2.78 50.87
C ASP A 445 -23.91 2.34 52.09
N LEU A 446 -25.21 2.10 51.91
CA LEU A 446 -26.09 1.58 52.94
C LEU A 446 -25.65 0.18 53.40
N ALA A 447 -25.30 -0.71 52.46
CA ALA A 447 -24.83 -2.06 52.77
C ALA A 447 -23.52 -2.06 53.58
N VAL A 448 -22.60 -1.12 53.30
CA VAL A 448 -21.38 -0.94 54.10
C VAL A 448 -21.73 -0.46 55.51
N ALA A 449 -22.59 0.55 55.65
CA ALA A 449 -23.02 1.07 56.95
C ALA A 449 -23.73 0.02 57.80
N GLU A 450 -24.60 -0.79 57.19
CA GLU A 450 -25.29 -1.90 57.84
C GLU A 450 -24.29 -2.97 58.33
N ALA A 451 -23.35 -3.38 57.47
CA ALA A 451 -22.33 -4.36 57.83
C ALA A 451 -21.43 -3.86 58.99
N GLN A 452 -21.04 -2.59 58.98
CA GLN A 452 -20.30 -1.97 60.08
C GLN A 452 -21.11 -1.95 61.39
N SER A 453 -22.38 -1.53 61.33
CA SER A 453 -23.26 -1.55 62.50
C SER A 453 -23.43 -2.96 63.08
N ASN A 454 -23.58 -3.97 62.22
CA ASN A 454 -23.69 -5.36 62.64
C ASN A 454 -22.39 -5.87 63.28
N ALA A 455 -21.23 -5.48 62.75
CA ALA A 455 -19.93 -5.76 63.37
C ALA A 455 -19.78 -5.12 64.77
N GLU A 456 -20.18 -3.86 64.93
CA GLU A 456 -20.15 -3.18 66.23
C GLU A 456 -21.11 -3.82 67.25
N LYS A 457 -22.32 -4.20 66.82
CA LYS A 457 -23.29 -4.92 67.66
C LYS A 457 -22.72 -6.27 68.09
N ALA A 458 -22.16 -7.04 67.17
CA ALA A 458 -21.55 -8.34 67.47
C ALA A 458 -20.34 -8.20 68.41
N ALA A 459 -19.49 -7.19 68.19
CA ALA A 459 -18.36 -6.88 69.05
C ALA A 459 -18.82 -6.55 70.49
N ARG A 460 -19.87 -5.74 70.66
CA ARG A 460 -20.44 -5.41 71.98
C ARG A 460 -21.02 -6.63 72.69
N LYS A 461 -21.73 -7.51 71.98
CA LYS A 461 -22.26 -8.76 72.56
C LYS A 461 -21.14 -9.66 73.08
N ALA A 462 -20.02 -9.74 72.36
CA ALA A 462 -18.87 -10.56 72.75
C ALA A 462 -18.05 -9.99 73.93
N THR A 463 -18.30 -8.74 74.37
CA THR A 463 -17.64 -8.13 75.55
C THR A 463 -18.27 -8.56 76.88
N MET A 464 -19.42 -9.25 76.84
CA MET A 464 -20.08 -9.73 78.05
C MET A 464 -19.17 -10.72 78.82
N PRO A 465 -19.10 -10.63 80.16
CA PRO A 465 -18.25 -11.51 80.97
C PRO A 465 -18.54 -12.99 80.75
N LYS A 466 -17.49 -13.80 80.60
CA LYS A 466 -17.60 -15.24 80.37
C LYS A 466 -18.28 -15.97 81.52
N GLU A 467 -18.21 -15.40 82.73
CA GLU A 467 -18.81 -15.95 83.94
C GLU A 467 -20.34 -15.79 83.95
N LEU A 468 -20.89 -14.85 83.19
CA LEU A 468 -22.33 -14.54 83.17
C LEU A 468 -23.10 -15.26 82.05
N ILE A 469 -22.39 -15.93 81.14
CA ILE A 469 -22.96 -16.56 79.94
C ILE A 469 -22.50 -18.01 79.87
N ARG A 470 -23.37 -18.90 79.39
CA ARG A 470 -22.97 -20.29 79.14
C ARG A 470 -21.79 -20.33 78.16
N ARG A 471 -20.76 -21.12 78.45
CA ARG A 471 -19.54 -21.19 77.63
C ARG A 471 -19.82 -21.39 76.12
N VAL A 472 -20.76 -22.27 75.79
CA VAL A 472 -21.21 -22.52 74.40
C VAL A 472 -21.77 -21.26 73.73
N ASP A 473 -22.58 -20.49 74.45
CA ASP A 473 -23.15 -19.25 73.93
C ASP A 473 -22.06 -18.18 73.76
N TYR A 474 -21.11 -18.10 74.68
CA TYR A 474 -19.95 -17.21 74.56
C TYR A 474 -19.09 -17.56 73.33
N ASP A 475 -18.75 -18.83 73.14
CA ASP A 475 -17.94 -19.29 72.00
C ASP A 475 -18.64 -18.95 70.65
N LYS A 476 -19.98 -19.08 70.59
CA LYS A 476 -20.77 -18.64 69.43
C LYS A 476 -20.75 -17.13 69.21
N LEU A 477 -20.76 -16.32 70.27
CA LEU A 477 -20.65 -14.86 70.17
C LEU A 477 -19.29 -14.43 69.63
N VAL A 478 -18.21 -15.13 70.01
CA VAL A 478 -16.86 -14.88 69.45
C VAL A 478 -16.83 -15.17 67.95
N ILE A 479 -17.42 -16.29 67.50
CA ILE A 479 -17.55 -16.63 66.07
C ILE A 479 -18.41 -15.59 65.33
N GLU A 480 -19.49 -15.11 65.95
CA GLU A 480 -20.35 -14.07 65.35
C GLU A 480 -19.62 -12.72 65.24
N LYS A 481 -18.79 -12.37 66.22
CA LYS A 481 -17.93 -11.18 66.15
C LYS A 481 -16.95 -11.29 64.99
N SER A 482 -16.23 -12.41 64.84
CA SER A 482 -15.28 -12.59 63.75
C SER A 482 -15.98 -12.54 62.39
N LEU A 483 -17.10 -13.26 62.23
CA LEU A 483 -17.90 -13.25 61.01
C LEU A 483 -18.33 -11.84 60.61
N ASN A 484 -18.91 -11.07 61.53
CA ASN A 484 -19.40 -9.73 61.20
C ASN A 484 -18.24 -8.74 60.91
N SER A 485 -17.10 -8.89 61.58
CA SER A 485 -15.88 -8.12 61.25
C SER A 485 -15.42 -8.40 59.82
N ASP A 486 -15.36 -9.68 59.44
CA ASP A 486 -14.95 -10.09 58.09
C ASP A 486 -15.98 -9.63 57.04
N LEU A 487 -17.28 -9.71 57.33
CA LEU A 487 -18.35 -9.21 56.45
C LEU A 487 -18.30 -7.68 56.27
N ALA A 488 -17.90 -6.92 57.29
CA ALA A 488 -17.69 -5.49 57.20
C ALA A 488 -16.46 -5.13 56.34
N ALA A 489 -15.37 -5.90 56.43
CA ALA A 489 -14.24 -5.75 55.52
C ALA A 489 -14.62 -6.14 54.08
N MET A 490 -15.43 -7.19 53.94
CA MET A 490 -15.90 -7.70 52.65
C MET A 490 -16.84 -6.72 51.93
N SER A 491 -17.73 -6.04 52.68
CA SER A 491 -18.64 -5.04 52.10
C SER A 491 -17.88 -3.87 51.49
N LEU A 492 -16.76 -3.45 52.09
CA LEU A 492 -15.89 -2.42 51.53
C LEU A 492 -15.23 -2.88 50.22
N ARG A 493 -14.69 -4.11 50.19
CA ARG A 493 -14.10 -4.69 48.97
C ARG A 493 -15.14 -4.82 47.85
N MET A 494 -16.35 -5.27 48.19
CA MET A 494 -17.49 -5.34 47.28
C MET A 494 -17.83 -3.96 46.72
N ARG A 495 -17.97 -2.94 47.56
CA ARG A 495 -18.24 -1.55 47.12
C ARG A 495 -17.19 -1.07 46.11
N THR A 496 -15.90 -1.27 46.39
CA THR A 496 -14.83 -0.84 45.48
C THR A 496 -14.82 -1.60 44.16
N THR A 497 -15.10 -2.90 44.19
CA THR A 497 -15.12 -3.76 43.00
C THR A 497 -16.34 -3.47 42.13
N GLN A 498 -17.51 -3.30 42.75
CA GLN A 498 -18.72 -2.86 42.07
C GLN A 498 -18.56 -1.46 41.45
N ALA A 499 -17.86 -0.53 42.13
CA ALA A 499 -17.56 0.78 41.55
C ALA A 499 -16.66 0.67 40.31
N ARG A 500 -15.66 -0.22 40.33
CA ARG A 500 -14.83 -0.52 39.15
C ARG A 500 -15.67 -1.13 38.03
N ALA A 501 -16.56 -2.08 38.33
CA ALA A 501 -17.44 -2.71 37.35
C ALA A 501 -18.40 -1.71 36.69
N ARG A 502 -19.04 -0.85 37.49
CA ARG A 502 -19.89 0.26 36.99
C ARG A 502 -19.11 1.19 36.07
N LYS A 503 -17.87 1.54 36.44
CA LYS A 503 -17.00 2.38 35.60
C LYS A 503 -16.67 1.68 34.29
N ALA A 504 -16.28 0.41 34.32
CA ALA A 504 -15.93 -0.35 33.11
C ALA A 504 -17.13 -0.49 32.15
N GLU A 505 -18.32 -0.80 32.67
CA GLU A 505 -19.56 -0.87 31.89
C GLU A 505 -19.90 0.48 31.24
N LYS A 506 -19.80 1.58 32.00
CA LYS A 506 -20.01 2.93 31.49
C LYS A 506 -19.00 3.29 30.39
N THR A 507 -17.71 3.02 30.61
CA THR A 507 -16.66 3.27 29.62
C THR A 507 -16.86 2.43 28.35
N GLY A 508 -17.32 1.19 28.47
CA GLY A 508 -17.70 0.37 27.32
C GLY A 508 -18.80 1.02 26.48
N LEU A 509 -19.87 1.50 27.12
CA LEU A 509 -20.96 2.16 26.43
C LEU A 509 -20.56 3.52 25.83
N GLU A 510 -19.75 4.32 26.53
CA GLU A 510 -19.18 5.57 26.01
C GLU A 510 -18.28 5.33 24.80
N THR A 511 -17.52 4.23 24.80
CA THR A 511 -16.70 3.82 23.64
C THR A 511 -17.60 3.47 22.45
N GLU A 512 -18.69 2.73 22.65
CA GLU A 512 -19.66 2.46 21.58
C GLU A 512 -20.28 3.72 21.00
N ILE A 513 -20.63 4.69 21.84
CA ILE A 513 -21.15 5.99 21.42
C ILE A 513 -20.13 6.75 20.59
N ALA A 514 -18.88 6.86 21.06
CA ALA A 514 -17.82 7.56 20.35
C ALA A 514 -17.53 6.94 18.98
N MET A 515 -17.56 5.60 18.89
CA MET A 515 -17.40 4.88 17.62
C MET A 515 -18.54 5.17 16.65
N LEU A 516 -19.79 5.16 17.12
CA LEU A 516 -20.97 5.49 16.29
C LEU A 516 -20.91 6.94 15.79
N GLN A 517 -20.51 7.87 16.65
CA GLN A 517 -20.29 9.27 16.27
C GLN A 517 -19.20 9.40 15.20
N GLY A 518 -18.06 8.74 15.37
CA GLY A 518 -16.99 8.71 14.37
C GLY A 518 -17.47 8.16 13.02
N LYS A 519 -18.23 7.06 13.01
CA LYS A 519 -18.83 6.51 11.77
C LYS A 519 -19.77 7.50 11.11
N ILE A 520 -20.61 8.18 11.88
CA ILE A 520 -21.53 9.22 11.38
C ILE A 520 -20.75 10.39 10.78
N ASP A 521 -19.67 10.85 11.44
CA ASP A 521 -18.85 11.95 10.96
C ASP A 521 -18.15 11.60 9.65
N VAL A 522 -17.60 10.39 9.52
CA VAL A 522 -17.01 9.89 8.28
C VAL A 522 -18.05 9.83 7.16
N LEU A 523 -19.24 9.30 7.42
CA LEU A 523 -20.33 9.24 6.44
C LEU A 523 -20.85 10.63 6.05
N ASN A 524 -20.96 11.57 7.00
CA ASN A 524 -21.34 12.95 6.73
C ASN A 524 -20.28 13.66 5.88
N LYS A 525 -19.00 13.43 6.15
CA LYS A 525 -17.90 13.95 5.34
C LYS A 525 -17.91 13.35 3.94
N GLY A 526 -18.12 12.04 3.83
CA GLY A 526 -18.28 11.34 2.56
C GLY A 526 -19.47 11.87 1.75
N GLN A 527 -20.62 12.09 2.39
CA GLN A 527 -21.82 12.63 1.76
C GLN A 527 -21.57 14.01 1.16
N LYS A 528 -20.84 14.89 1.88
CA LYS A 528 -20.43 16.20 1.35
C LYS A 528 -19.44 16.06 0.18
N ALA A 529 -18.56 15.06 0.24
CA ALA A 529 -17.56 14.80 -0.80
C ALA A 529 -18.13 14.16 -2.08
N LEU A 530 -19.39 13.68 -2.06
CA LEU A 530 -20.08 13.19 -3.27
C LEU A 530 -20.25 14.31 -4.31
N THR A 531 -20.27 15.56 -3.88
CA THR A 531 -20.21 16.72 -4.77
C THR A 531 -18.76 17.16 -4.89
N VAL A 532 -18.15 16.87 -6.04
CA VAL A 532 -16.77 17.27 -6.33
C VAL A 532 -16.78 18.66 -6.93
N THR A 533 -16.13 19.61 -6.25
CA THR A 533 -15.97 20.99 -6.70
C THR A 533 -14.56 21.29 -7.17
N ALA A 534 -14.43 22.30 -8.02
CA ALA A 534 -13.14 22.72 -8.56
C ALA A 534 -12.29 23.41 -7.49
N SER A 535 -11.12 22.83 -7.16
CA SER A 535 -10.15 23.48 -6.27
C SER A 535 -9.38 24.62 -6.95
N LYS A 536 -9.31 24.58 -8.28
CA LYS A 536 -8.62 25.55 -9.14
C LYS A 536 -9.44 25.76 -10.42
N PRO A 537 -9.34 26.93 -11.07
CA PRO A 537 -9.95 27.11 -12.37
C PRO A 537 -9.27 26.20 -13.41
N GLY A 538 -10.03 25.76 -14.40
CA GLY A 538 -9.48 24.91 -15.44
C GLY A 538 -10.46 24.57 -16.56
N MET A 539 -10.05 23.67 -17.45
CA MET A 539 -10.89 23.12 -18.51
C MET A 539 -11.16 21.63 -18.25
N MET A 540 -12.42 21.22 -18.44
CA MET A 540 -12.86 19.83 -18.25
C MET A 540 -12.43 18.94 -19.41
N ILE A 541 -11.78 17.81 -19.10
CA ILE A 541 -11.36 16.78 -20.07
C ILE A 541 -11.91 15.43 -19.61
N TYR A 542 -12.66 14.74 -20.46
CA TYR A 542 -13.26 13.44 -20.10
C TYR A 542 -12.26 12.30 -20.28
N LYS A 543 -12.37 11.28 -19.43
CA LYS A 543 -11.68 10.01 -19.62
C LYS A 543 -12.65 8.97 -20.19
N SER A 544 -12.09 7.95 -20.85
CA SER A 544 -12.85 6.79 -21.32
C SER A 544 -12.78 5.63 -20.31
N ASN A 545 -13.82 4.81 -20.28
CA ASN A 545 -13.87 3.57 -19.52
C ASN A 545 -13.03 2.47 -20.21
N PHE A 546 -13.04 1.25 -19.65
CA PHE A 546 -12.31 0.10 -20.19
C PHE A 546 -12.76 -0.30 -21.60
N GLU A 547 -14.00 0.01 -21.97
CA GLU A 547 -14.64 -0.29 -23.26
C GLU A 547 -14.42 0.85 -24.28
N GLY A 548 -13.73 1.92 -23.90
CA GLY A 548 -13.43 3.08 -24.74
C GLY A 548 -14.52 4.16 -24.73
N GLU A 549 -15.63 3.94 -24.03
CA GLU A 549 -16.75 4.89 -23.94
C GLU A 549 -16.47 6.01 -22.93
N LYS A 550 -16.88 7.24 -23.26
CA LYS A 550 -16.78 8.39 -22.33
C LYS A 550 -17.85 8.31 -21.24
N PHE A 551 -17.50 8.72 -20.01
CA PHE A 551 -18.47 8.78 -18.91
C PHE A 551 -19.54 9.85 -19.14
N ALA A 552 -20.79 9.52 -18.83
CA ALA A 552 -21.94 10.43 -18.94
C ALA A 552 -22.80 10.38 -17.67
N ALA A 553 -23.74 11.32 -17.54
CA ALA A 553 -24.74 11.26 -16.47
C ALA A 553 -25.54 9.95 -16.57
N GLY A 554 -25.66 9.23 -15.45
CA GLY A 554 -26.22 7.90 -15.34
C GLY A 554 -25.19 6.77 -15.35
N SER A 555 -23.93 7.01 -15.74
CA SER A 555 -22.90 5.98 -15.76
C SER A 555 -22.59 5.45 -14.36
N GLN A 556 -22.39 4.15 -14.26
CA GLN A 556 -21.88 3.49 -13.06
C GLN A 556 -20.37 3.66 -12.98
N VAL A 557 -19.89 4.17 -11.84
CA VAL A 557 -18.49 4.48 -11.60
C VAL A 557 -18.03 3.73 -10.35
N TRP A 558 -16.99 2.93 -10.50
CA TRP A 558 -16.36 2.25 -9.37
C TRP A 558 -15.47 3.20 -8.60
N MET A 559 -15.37 3.01 -7.29
CA MET A 559 -14.44 3.73 -6.44
C MET A 559 -13.03 3.66 -7.05
N GLY A 560 -12.34 4.80 -7.07
CA GLY A 560 -11.02 4.93 -7.64
C GLY A 560 -10.97 5.22 -9.15
N LEU A 561 -12.01 4.94 -9.92
CA LEU A 561 -11.98 5.25 -11.34
C LEU A 561 -12.09 6.76 -11.57
N SER A 562 -11.12 7.36 -12.26
CA SER A 562 -11.18 8.78 -12.65
C SER A 562 -12.02 8.93 -13.92
N ILE A 563 -13.06 9.76 -13.85
CA ILE A 563 -14.01 9.96 -14.94
C ILE A 563 -13.66 11.16 -15.83
N ALA A 564 -12.95 12.14 -15.26
CA ALA A 564 -12.55 13.36 -15.93
C ALA A 564 -11.29 13.92 -15.27
N SER A 565 -10.74 14.97 -15.85
CA SER A 565 -9.67 15.77 -15.27
C SER A 565 -9.89 17.25 -15.56
N VAL A 566 -9.41 18.09 -14.65
CA VAL A 566 -9.36 19.54 -14.82
C VAL A 566 -7.93 19.93 -15.13
N ALA A 567 -7.71 20.52 -16.30
CA ALA A 567 -6.42 21.04 -16.71
C ALA A 567 -6.42 22.58 -16.64
N ASP A 568 -5.42 23.18 -16.02
CA ASP A 568 -5.28 24.64 -15.93
C ASP A 568 -4.89 25.23 -17.32
N PRO A 569 -5.74 26.06 -17.96
CA PRO A 569 -5.48 26.64 -19.27
C PRO A 569 -4.50 27.82 -19.22
N ASP A 570 -4.20 28.38 -18.05
CA ASP A 570 -3.27 29.51 -17.91
C ASP A 570 -1.82 29.04 -17.72
N LYS A 571 -1.63 27.74 -17.48
CA LYS A 571 -0.31 27.11 -17.26
C LYS A 571 -0.05 25.99 -18.26
N LEU A 572 -0.26 26.29 -19.54
CA LEU A 572 0.06 25.35 -20.60
C LEU A 572 1.53 25.47 -21.00
N PHE A 573 2.11 24.33 -21.31
CA PHE A 573 3.43 24.21 -21.91
C PHE A 573 3.33 23.17 -23.02
N VAL A 574 4.29 23.21 -23.94
CA VAL A 574 4.41 22.19 -24.97
C VAL A 574 5.47 21.19 -24.53
N SER A 575 5.04 19.94 -24.41
CA SER A 575 5.94 18.80 -24.27
C SER A 575 6.26 18.30 -25.67
N ALA A 576 7.51 18.44 -26.10
CA ALA A 576 7.96 17.99 -27.41
C ALA A 576 9.07 16.94 -27.28
N LYS A 577 9.13 16.03 -28.25
CA LYS A 577 10.11 14.95 -28.27
C LYS A 577 11.19 15.25 -29.28
N VAL A 578 12.44 15.31 -28.82
CA VAL A 578 13.60 15.59 -29.67
C VAL A 578 14.38 14.31 -29.93
N PRO A 579 14.68 13.96 -31.18
CA PRO A 579 15.58 12.85 -31.50
C PRO A 579 16.97 13.03 -30.88
N GLU A 580 17.55 11.94 -30.38
CA GLU A 580 18.82 11.97 -29.63
C GLU A 580 19.93 12.80 -30.32
N ALA A 581 20.19 12.52 -31.60
CA ALA A 581 21.25 13.15 -32.38
C ALA A 581 21.18 14.69 -32.47
N GLN A 582 19.99 15.26 -32.23
CA GLN A 582 19.73 16.69 -32.33
C GLN A 582 19.60 17.37 -30.96
N SER A 583 19.51 16.58 -29.88
CA SER A 583 19.25 17.06 -28.53
C SER A 583 20.34 18.00 -27.97
N THR A 584 21.61 17.81 -28.35
CA THR A 584 22.74 18.61 -27.85
C THR A 584 22.89 19.97 -28.52
N THR A 585 22.22 20.17 -29.65
CA THR A 585 22.16 21.48 -30.32
C THR A 585 21.18 22.43 -29.62
N ILE A 586 20.27 21.91 -28.80
CA ILE A 586 19.21 22.68 -28.14
C ILE A 586 19.69 23.21 -26.79
N LYS A 587 19.40 24.48 -26.50
CA LYS A 587 19.72 25.13 -25.22
C LYS A 587 18.47 25.69 -24.54
N VAL A 588 18.46 25.68 -23.21
CA VAL A 588 17.44 26.40 -22.43
C VAL A 588 17.54 27.90 -22.77
N GLY A 589 16.39 28.52 -22.99
CA GLY A 589 16.23 29.91 -23.43
C GLY A 589 16.15 30.09 -24.96
N GLN A 590 16.32 29.03 -25.75
CA GLN A 590 16.23 29.11 -27.21
C GLN A 590 14.81 29.40 -27.68
N SER A 591 14.66 30.34 -28.62
CA SER A 591 13.37 30.70 -29.21
C SER A 591 12.85 29.63 -30.17
N ALA A 592 11.54 29.41 -30.12
CA ALA A 592 10.79 28.45 -30.92
C ALA A 592 9.53 29.11 -31.50
N ARG A 593 9.10 28.66 -32.67
CA ARG A 593 7.77 28.96 -33.22
C ARG A 593 6.91 27.71 -33.13
N ILE A 594 5.81 27.76 -32.40
CA ILE A 594 4.88 26.65 -32.24
C ILE A 594 3.71 26.85 -33.17
N THR A 595 3.57 25.97 -34.15
CA THR A 595 2.41 25.88 -35.04
C THR A 595 1.41 24.90 -34.44
N ILE A 596 0.17 25.35 -34.27
CA ILE A 596 -0.94 24.54 -33.74
C ILE A 596 -1.91 24.30 -34.91
N PRO A 597 -1.87 23.13 -35.58
CA PRO A 597 -2.66 22.88 -36.78
C PRO A 597 -4.17 23.05 -36.56
N GLY A 598 -4.68 22.56 -35.43
CA GLY A 598 -6.11 22.62 -35.11
C GLY A 598 -6.65 24.04 -34.85
N ALA A 599 -5.78 24.99 -34.50
CA ALA A 599 -6.15 26.40 -34.29
C ALA A 599 -5.66 27.30 -35.43
N ASN A 600 -4.95 26.75 -36.43
CA ASN A 600 -4.26 27.46 -37.50
C ASN A 600 -3.49 28.70 -37.00
N MET A 601 -2.79 28.55 -35.87
CA MET A 601 -2.11 29.64 -35.17
C MET A 601 -0.63 29.31 -35.00
N THR A 602 0.24 30.31 -35.13
CA THR A 602 1.67 30.21 -34.83
C THR A 602 2.01 31.15 -33.68
N VAL A 603 2.67 30.64 -32.65
CA VAL A 603 2.93 31.37 -31.40
C VAL A 603 4.43 31.31 -31.06
N PRO A 604 5.04 32.43 -30.65
CA PRO A 604 6.40 32.42 -30.14
C PRO A 604 6.47 31.74 -28.76
N ALA A 605 7.50 30.94 -28.57
CA ALA A 605 7.77 30.21 -27.34
C ALA A 605 9.28 30.14 -27.11
N ARG A 606 9.67 29.70 -25.92
CA ARG A 606 11.06 29.42 -25.57
C ARG A 606 11.21 28.08 -24.89
N VAL A 607 12.35 27.45 -25.08
CA VAL A 607 12.73 26.25 -24.34
C VAL A 607 12.98 26.63 -22.87
N THR A 608 12.23 26.07 -21.94
CA THR A 608 12.40 26.32 -20.50
C THR A 608 13.04 25.16 -19.77
N GLY A 609 12.83 23.94 -20.26
CA GLY A 609 13.32 22.72 -19.65
C GLY A 609 13.80 21.73 -20.69
N LEU A 610 14.83 20.97 -20.32
CA LEU A 610 15.28 19.80 -21.05
C LEU A 610 15.19 18.63 -20.08
N GLY A 611 14.52 17.55 -20.46
CA GLY A 611 14.47 16.32 -19.67
C GLY A 611 15.87 15.82 -19.34
N ASN A 612 16.06 15.22 -18.17
CA ASN A 612 17.37 14.74 -17.71
C ASN A 612 17.64 13.28 -18.08
N VAL A 613 16.73 12.67 -18.85
CA VAL A 613 16.80 11.27 -19.27
C VAL A 613 16.37 11.17 -20.73
N PHE A 614 16.98 10.23 -21.45
CA PHE A 614 16.55 9.78 -22.78
C PHE A 614 15.76 8.49 -22.66
N HIS A 615 14.73 8.33 -23.49
CA HIS A 615 13.89 7.13 -23.50
C HIS A 615 13.38 6.85 -24.91
N SER A 616 12.84 5.65 -25.10
CA SER A 616 12.15 5.29 -26.34
C SER A 616 10.92 6.18 -26.58
N LYS A 617 10.64 6.58 -27.82
CA LYS A 617 9.45 7.37 -28.19
C LYS A 617 8.16 6.60 -27.87
N SER A 618 8.10 5.32 -28.21
CA SER A 618 7.01 4.38 -27.89
C SER A 618 7.50 2.92 -27.94
N SER A 619 6.65 1.96 -27.59
CA SER A 619 6.96 0.54 -27.78
C SER A 619 7.07 0.14 -29.26
N SER A 620 6.33 0.82 -30.14
CA SER A 620 6.26 0.54 -31.58
C SER A 620 7.29 1.32 -32.41
N GLN A 621 7.79 2.45 -31.89
CA GLN A 621 8.83 3.27 -32.50
C GLN A 621 9.97 3.43 -31.50
N PRO A 622 10.96 2.51 -31.49
CA PRO A 622 12.04 2.48 -30.50
C PRO A 622 13.09 3.59 -30.68
N ILE A 623 12.71 4.72 -31.27
CA ILE A 623 13.62 5.85 -31.49
C ILE A 623 13.89 6.51 -30.14
N ILE A 624 15.16 6.68 -29.80
CA ILE A 624 15.56 7.36 -28.57
C ILE A 624 15.29 8.86 -28.72
N VAL A 625 14.50 9.38 -27.80
CA VAL A 625 14.11 10.78 -27.73
C VAL A 625 14.41 11.35 -26.36
N ARG A 626 14.48 12.68 -26.32
CA ARG A 626 14.56 13.46 -25.11
C ARG A 626 13.37 14.40 -25.05
N ASP A 627 12.68 14.39 -23.92
CA ASP A 627 11.59 15.33 -23.70
C ASP A 627 12.14 16.75 -23.50
N ILE A 628 11.48 17.72 -24.12
CA ILE A 628 11.76 19.14 -23.93
C ILE A 628 10.49 19.88 -23.56
N GLU A 629 10.63 20.87 -22.68
CA GLU A 629 9.55 21.76 -22.29
C GLU A 629 9.71 23.11 -23.00
N LEU A 630 8.65 23.50 -23.68
CA LEU A 630 8.52 24.80 -24.35
C LEU A 630 7.43 25.60 -23.65
N GLU A 631 7.75 26.80 -23.20
CA GLU A 631 6.80 27.74 -22.61
C GLU A 631 6.47 28.84 -23.62
N PHE A 632 5.20 29.20 -23.74
CA PHE A 632 4.76 30.30 -24.60
C PHE A 632 5.23 31.64 -24.02
N ASP A 633 5.77 32.53 -24.86
CA ASP A 633 6.20 33.86 -24.41
C ASP A 633 5.01 34.72 -23.98
N GLN A 634 3.88 34.55 -24.67
CA GLN A 634 2.59 35.09 -24.31
C GLN A 634 1.52 34.02 -24.50
N MET A 635 0.74 33.78 -23.46
CA MET A 635 -0.23 32.71 -23.45
C MET A 635 -1.39 32.99 -24.42
N PRO A 636 -1.57 32.18 -25.49
CA PRO A 636 -2.64 32.38 -26.45
C PRO A 636 -4.00 32.01 -25.87
N LYS A 637 -5.03 32.79 -26.19
CA LYS A 637 -6.41 32.47 -25.79
C LYS A 637 -6.97 31.34 -26.66
N GLY A 638 -7.70 30.41 -26.05
CA GLY A 638 -8.43 29.35 -26.77
C GLY A 638 -7.63 28.07 -27.04
N LEU A 639 -6.45 27.91 -26.44
CA LEU A 639 -5.71 26.65 -26.48
C LEU A 639 -6.39 25.57 -25.64
N LYS A 640 -6.40 24.35 -26.16
CA LYS A 640 -6.89 23.16 -25.48
C LYS A 640 -5.71 22.25 -25.13
N PRO A 641 -5.60 21.77 -23.89
CA PRO A 641 -4.70 20.68 -23.55
C PRO A 641 -4.99 19.45 -24.42
N GLY A 642 -3.96 18.68 -24.76
CA GLY A 642 -4.05 17.50 -25.61
C GLY A 642 -3.90 17.77 -27.12
N ALA A 643 -3.78 19.04 -27.54
CA ALA A 643 -3.62 19.37 -28.95
C ALA A 643 -2.20 19.04 -29.44
N ALA A 644 -2.10 18.33 -30.57
CA ALA A 644 -0.84 18.12 -31.26
C ALA A 644 -0.31 19.45 -31.83
N VAL A 645 1.00 19.66 -31.69
CA VAL A 645 1.69 20.86 -32.14
C VAL A 645 2.98 20.52 -32.86
N GLN A 646 3.39 21.43 -33.72
CA GLN A 646 4.66 21.36 -34.42
C GLN A 646 5.52 22.54 -33.95
N ALA A 647 6.61 22.25 -33.25
CA ALA A 647 7.55 23.27 -32.77
C ALA A 647 8.74 23.37 -33.74
N ILE A 648 8.98 24.58 -34.26
CA ILE A 648 10.13 24.88 -35.12
C ILE A 648 11.11 25.70 -34.30
N LEU A 649 12.25 25.11 -33.97
CA LEU A 649 13.31 25.79 -33.22
C LEU A 649 14.16 26.65 -34.15
N ALA A 650 14.44 27.89 -33.73
CA ALA A 650 15.37 28.74 -34.45
C ALA A 650 16.77 28.11 -34.42
N SER A 651 17.50 28.12 -35.53
CA SER A 651 18.89 27.67 -35.54
C SER A 651 19.68 28.48 -34.51
N SER A 652 20.54 27.82 -33.72
CA SER A 652 21.40 28.47 -32.72
C SER A 652 22.39 29.42 -33.42
N GLY A 653 21.92 30.61 -33.77
CA GLY A 653 22.61 31.61 -34.56
C GLY A 653 22.47 32.95 -33.87
N ILE A 654 23.61 33.47 -33.44
CA ILE A 654 23.85 34.74 -32.76
C ILE A 654 22.93 35.87 -33.29
N GLU A 655 22.07 36.42 -32.44
CA GLU A 655 21.46 37.73 -32.68
C GLU A 655 22.57 38.79 -32.62
N THR A 656 23.17 39.10 -33.77
CA THR A 656 23.88 40.37 -33.91
C THR A 656 22.84 41.47 -34.06
N ALA A 657 22.57 42.17 -32.96
CA ALA A 657 21.84 43.43 -32.96
C ALA A 657 22.51 44.42 -33.93
N LYS A 658 21.87 44.69 -35.07
CA LYS A 658 22.21 45.84 -35.92
C LYS A 658 21.77 47.11 -35.21
N THR A 659 22.69 47.74 -34.49
CA THR A 659 22.60 49.15 -34.12
C THR A 659 22.70 50.00 -35.39
N GLY A 660 21.56 50.52 -35.84
CA GLY A 660 21.50 51.56 -36.86
C GLY A 660 22.00 52.88 -36.27
N THR A 661 23.29 53.16 -36.42
CA THR A 661 23.85 54.50 -36.26
C THR A 661 23.29 55.41 -37.36
N ALA A 662 22.34 56.27 -37.00
CA ALA A 662 21.99 57.44 -37.79
C ALA A 662 23.18 58.41 -37.80
N LYS A 663 23.71 58.70 -38.99
CA LYS A 663 24.68 59.76 -39.22
C LYS A 663 23.93 60.93 -39.84
N LYS A 664 24.19 62.11 -39.25
CA LYS A 664 23.69 63.47 -39.53
C LYS A 664 23.17 63.75 -40.93
#